data_AF-A0A369SGH4-F1
#
_entry.id   AF-A0A369SGH4-F1
#
_cell.length_a   1.000
_cell.length_b   1.000
_cell.length_c   1.000
_cell.angle_alpha   90.00
_cell.angle_beta   90.00
_cell.angle_gamma   90.00
#
_symmetry.space_group_name_H-M   'P 1'
#
loop_
_entity.id
_entity.type
_entity.pdbx_description
1 polymer ?
#
loop_
_entity_poly.entity_id
_entity_poly.type
_entity_poly.pdbx_seq_one_letter_code
_entity_poly.pdbx_strand_id
1 'polypeptide(L)'
;MDLTFGIKIKLAFNISRTILILILILEIFLLYYLYDYKSYKFSSLKRFIQNASIKISRSKEWKDKSPDIRSVNLTCQLRNSKTPNINYDKYLYHYRWENLQDCISEIDDMRQLASFPNRPTSCQLVNLTQWSNTMELYGERIFGLIRPPKTAYYQFNVITTGEAELWLSNSSHPAQLRRIISIKHQDDSRRELISTSVPLQENRSYLVEFLHANIAMRGYAAIQWRYFDGATRTRFEFLDKRYLRLPSSPIYHSNSRSHQIYRINIGYQEVRKLNITVANNNYTTYTQPLLDAAMTRNLLPKCHYVVPSYISHHRKPVKDWEGDYLARGIVRHRFYGRLDFISLNGDKVQRCSPQLNKAKALSIVNRYMQALDRASNRTYKLIKIIEVEEKINDGQGKRYYIELLLKRYDSHLLWRVSDYLYLSNQNSQLCKLIDMEWHQRIHVYVVIIVQQQGQWIKYFLNQVNRYYIQSHDEYFSIIIVDFGSTDINIRDELDRSPLKKFKIIQLGKKYPKFIKTIGLNTAIEAIDDPNSIILIFDLHFNFPMDILDNARKRCFKGKTAYTPIILRLNCYATPSHPNGFREIFGYGILAMYKYDFKRTGGYDSVNYREQWGGEDVQMVNSIFTHNLDVERVCHPTLYHHYHRSLPWKLV
;
A
#
# COMPACT_ATOMS: atom_id res chain seq x y z
N MET A 1 -69.73 -45.70 -3.38
CA MET A 1 -68.70 -46.53 -2.71
C MET A 1 -67.41 -45.74 -2.70
N ASP A 2 -66.80 -45.73 -1.52
CA ASP A 2 -65.39 -45.46 -1.22
C ASP A 2 -64.80 -44.04 -1.21
N LEU A 3 -64.67 -43.58 0.04
CA LEU A 3 -63.61 -42.81 0.69
C LEU A 3 -62.25 -42.71 -0.05
N THR A 4 -61.66 -41.51 -0.09
CA THR A 4 -60.50 -41.14 0.77
C THR A 4 -59.97 -39.71 0.52
N PHE A 5 -59.62 -39.06 1.64
CA PHE A 5 -58.59 -38.02 1.84
C PHE A 5 -58.64 -36.66 1.11
N GLY A 6 -59.05 -35.62 1.85
CA GLY A 6 -58.81 -34.22 1.49
C GLY A 6 -59.03 -33.27 2.67
N ILE A 7 -58.06 -33.17 3.58
CA ILE A 7 -58.05 -32.12 4.62
C ILE A 7 -57.50 -30.82 3.99
N LYS A 8 -58.39 -29.88 3.66
CA LYS A 8 -58.06 -28.46 3.46
C LYS A 8 -58.47 -27.70 4.72
N ILE A 9 -57.49 -27.28 5.53
CA ILE A 9 -57.71 -26.29 6.59
C ILE A 9 -57.50 -24.89 6.00
N LYS A 10 -58.59 -24.12 5.91
CA LYS A 10 -58.57 -22.65 5.82
C LYS A 10 -58.19 -22.10 7.20
N LEU A 11 -57.23 -21.19 7.27
CA LEU A 11 -57.12 -20.25 8.40
C LEU A 11 -56.62 -18.90 7.89
N ALA A 12 -57.49 -17.90 8.05
CA ALA A 12 -57.27 -16.51 7.71
C ALA A 12 -56.41 -15.83 8.79
N PHE A 13 -55.40 -15.06 8.39
CA PHE A 13 -54.64 -14.19 9.29
C PHE A 13 -55.08 -12.74 9.11
N ASN A 14 -55.77 -12.21 10.13
CA ASN A 14 -56.11 -10.80 10.26
C ASN A 14 -55.00 -10.13 11.08
N ILE A 15 -53.96 -9.63 10.40
CA ILE A 15 -52.81 -8.97 11.05
C ILE A 15 -53.24 -7.52 11.37
N SER A 16 -53.18 -7.15 12.65
CA SER A 16 -53.49 -5.79 13.12
C SER A 16 -52.67 -4.73 12.37
N ARG A 17 -53.30 -3.60 12.01
CA ARG A 17 -52.64 -2.44 11.38
C ARG A 17 -51.37 -1.98 12.12
N THR A 18 -51.33 -2.15 13.45
CA THR A 18 -50.16 -1.80 14.27
C THR A 18 -48.96 -2.71 13.99
N ILE A 19 -49.20 -3.99 13.72
CA ILE A 19 -48.16 -4.97 13.36
C ILE A 19 -47.66 -4.69 11.95
N LEU A 20 -48.55 -4.30 11.02
CA LEU A 20 -48.14 -3.91 9.66
C LEU A 20 -47.25 -2.66 9.66
N ILE A 21 -47.56 -1.67 10.51
CA ILE A 21 -46.74 -0.46 10.69
C ILE A 21 -45.39 -0.80 11.32
N LEU A 22 -45.36 -1.69 12.32
CA LEU A 22 -44.10 -2.15 12.93
C LEU A 22 -43.22 -2.91 11.93
N ILE A 23 -43.80 -3.74 11.07
CA ILE A 23 -43.08 -4.46 10.00
C ILE A 23 -42.52 -3.45 8.99
N LEU A 24 -43.30 -2.46 8.56
CA LEU A 24 -42.84 -1.41 7.64
C LEU A 24 -41.72 -0.55 8.25
N ILE A 25 -41.80 -0.21 9.53
CA ILE A 25 -40.72 0.52 10.24
C ILE A 25 -39.46 -0.35 10.30
N LEU A 26 -39.60 -1.66 10.55
CA LEU A 26 -38.48 -2.60 10.57
C LEU A 26 -37.85 -2.78 9.18
N GLU A 27 -38.66 -2.82 8.12
CA GLU A 27 -38.18 -2.88 6.74
C GLU A 27 -37.48 -1.59 6.31
N ILE A 28 -37.99 -0.41 6.71
CA ILE A 28 -37.32 0.87 6.47
C ILE A 28 -36.01 0.95 7.25
N PHE A 29 -35.97 0.46 8.49
CA PHE A 29 -34.72 0.38 9.26
C PHE A 29 -33.74 -0.61 8.64
N LEU A 30 -34.20 -1.77 8.15
CA LEU A 30 -33.35 -2.74 7.44
C LEU A 30 -32.83 -2.17 6.12
N LEU A 31 -33.67 -1.47 5.36
CA LEU A 31 -33.28 -0.81 4.12
C LEU A 31 -32.32 0.35 4.38
N TYR A 32 -32.50 1.12 5.45
CA TYR A 32 -31.54 2.16 5.87
C TYR A 32 -30.20 1.53 6.29
N TYR A 33 -30.23 0.43 7.05
CA TYR A 33 -29.05 -0.30 7.47
C TYR A 33 -28.31 -0.96 6.29
N LEU A 34 -29.05 -1.49 5.30
CA LEU A 34 -28.50 -2.07 4.07
C LEU A 34 -28.03 -1.01 3.06
N TYR A 35 -28.66 0.16 3.04
CA TYR A 35 -28.30 1.29 2.19
C TYR A 35 -27.00 1.94 2.67
N ASP A 36 -26.82 2.11 3.98
CA ASP A 36 -25.56 2.60 4.55
C ASP A 36 -24.40 1.61 4.27
N TYR A 37 -24.70 0.30 4.28
CA TYR A 37 -23.74 -0.76 3.92
C TYR A 37 -23.40 -0.81 2.42
N LYS A 38 -24.28 -0.37 1.52
CA LYS A 38 -24.02 -0.33 0.07
C LYS A 38 -23.19 0.88 -0.38
N SER A 39 -22.88 1.82 0.50
CA SER A 39 -22.06 3.00 0.18
C SER A 39 -20.55 2.83 0.44
N TYR A 40 -20.10 1.69 0.98
CA TYR A 40 -18.68 1.37 1.14
C TYR A 40 -18.32 0.05 0.45
N LYS A 41 -17.33 0.12 -0.44
CA LYS A 41 -16.78 -0.99 -1.23
C LYS A 41 -16.61 -2.28 -0.39
N PHE A 42 -17.36 -3.31 -0.76
CA PHE A 42 -17.15 -4.69 -0.34
C PHE A 42 -15.97 -5.32 -1.09
N SER A 43 -14.79 -5.37 -0.45
CA SER A 43 -13.71 -6.29 -0.81
C SER A 43 -13.44 -7.36 0.26
N SER A 44 -14.33 -7.50 1.25
CA SER A 44 -14.12 -8.38 2.42
C SER A 44 -15.14 -9.52 2.59
N LEU A 45 -16.23 -9.59 1.81
CA LEU A 45 -17.20 -10.70 1.93
C LEU A 45 -16.78 -11.99 1.19
N LYS A 46 -15.73 -11.94 0.35
CA LYS A 46 -15.17 -13.14 -0.29
C LYS A 46 -14.47 -14.09 0.69
N ARG A 47 -14.15 -13.63 1.92
CA ARG A 47 -13.53 -14.45 2.97
C ARG A 47 -14.51 -15.07 3.97
N PHE A 48 -15.77 -14.62 4.04
CA PHE A 48 -16.72 -15.14 5.04
C PHE A 48 -17.51 -16.37 4.56
N ILE A 49 -17.49 -16.69 3.27
CA ILE A 49 -18.10 -17.91 2.70
C ILE A 49 -17.13 -19.13 2.80
N GLN A 50 -15.92 -18.97 3.35
CA GLN A 50 -14.93 -20.06 3.45
C GLN A 50 -15.14 -21.06 4.61
N ASN A 51 -16.12 -20.86 5.50
CA ASN A 51 -16.35 -21.78 6.64
C ASN A 51 -17.70 -22.52 6.63
N ALA A 52 -18.45 -22.48 5.53
CA ALA A 52 -19.55 -23.43 5.32
C ALA A 52 -19.05 -24.54 4.38
N SER A 53 -19.15 -25.79 4.83
CA SER A 53 -18.75 -27.03 4.16
C SER A 53 -19.52 -27.25 2.84
N ILE A 54 -19.28 -26.40 1.85
CA ILE A 54 -19.67 -26.62 0.48
C ILE A 54 -18.44 -27.25 -0.17
N LYS A 55 -18.61 -28.43 -0.78
CA LYS A 55 -17.66 -29.00 -1.74
C LYS A 55 -17.49 -27.99 -2.87
N ILE A 56 -16.65 -26.98 -2.67
CA ILE A 56 -16.17 -26.11 -3.72
C ILE A 56 -15.35 -27.04 -4.60
N SER A 57 -15.88 -27.37 -5.77
CA SER A 57 -15.07 -27.93 -6.85
C SER A 57 -13.85 -27.02 -6.93
N ARG A 58 -12.66 -27.57 -6.60
CA ARG A 58 -11.36 -26.97 -6.91
C ARG A 58 -11.54 -26.23 -8.21
N SER A 59 -11.54 -24.89 -8.18
CA SER A 59 -11.36 -24.12 -9.41
C SER A 59 -10.11 -24.74 -10.01
N LYS A 60 -10.27 -25.42 -11.16
CA LYS A 60 -9.16 -26.10 -11.84
C LYS A 60 -7.95 -25.19 -11.71
N GLU A 61 -6.91 -25.65 -11.01
CA GLU A 61 -5.57 -25.11 -11.20
C GLU A 61 -5.33 -25.27 -12.69
N TRP A 62 -5.55 -24.18 -13.43
CA TRP A 62 -5.23 -24.13 -14.82
C TRP A 62 -3.72 -24.10 -14.86
N LYS A 63 -3.14 -25.28 -15.12
CA LYS A 63 -1.80 -25.40 -15.66
C LYS A 63 -1.83 -24.63 -16.98
N ASP A 64 -1.56 -23.32 -16.93
CA ASP A 64 -1.08 -22.56 -18.08
C ASP A 64 0.24 -23.20 -18.46
N LYS A 65 0.17 -24.30 -19.21
CA LYS A 65 1.24 -24.65 -20.12
C LYS A 65 1.19 -23.56 -21.18
N SER A 66 1.81 -22.41 -20.90
CA SER A 66 2.18 -21.47 -21.94
C SER A 66 2.84 -22.33 -23.02
N PRO A 67 2.28 -22.41 -24.24
CA PRO A 67 2.94 -23.15 -25.31
C PRO A 67 4.36 -22.61 -25.46
N ASP A 68 5.30 -23.42 -25.95
CA ASP A 68 6.66 -22.95 -26.28
C ASP A 68 6.56 -21.79 -27.29
N ILE A 69 6.40 -20.57 -26.76
CA ILE A 69 6.52 -19.34 -27.52
C ILE A 69 8.01 -19.32 -27.88
N ARG A 70 8.33 -19.67 -29.13
CA ARG A 70 9.67 -19.41 -29.67
C ARG A 70 9.80 -17.90 -29.85
N SER A 71 10.08 -17.20 -28.75
CA SER A 71 10.46 -15.81 -28.79
C SER A 71 11.91 -15.69 -29.21
N VAL A 72 12.19 -14.73 -30.09
CA VAL A 72 13.56 -14.35 -30.43
C VAL A 72 13.79 -12.98 -29.83
N ASN A 73 14.68 -12.89 -28.84
CA ASN A 73 15.07 -11.61 -28.25
C ASN A 73 15.76 -10.74 -29.30
N LEU A 74 15.37 -9.48 -29.37
CA LEU A 74 15.97 -8.48 -30.26
C LEU A 74 16.70 -7.42 -29.42
N THR A 75 17.73 -6.81 -30.01
CA THR A 75 18.27 -5.54 -29.51
C THR A 75 17.37 -4.40 -29.98
N CYS A 76 16.80 -3.63 -29.04
CA CYS A 76 15.81 -2.59 -29.36
C CYS A 76 16.41 -1.34 -30.04
N GLN A 77 17.72 -1.38 -30.31
CA GLN A 77 18.44 -0.43 -31.16
C GLN A 77 18.54 -0.99 -32.59
N LEU A 78 17.43 -1.02 -33.32
CA LEU A 78 17.45 -1.34 -34.76
C LEU A 78 17.93 -0.12 -35.55
N ARG A 79 19.21 0.24 -35.38
CA ARG A 79 19.99 0.98 -36.38
C ARG A 79 21.21 0.14 -36.68
N ASN A 80 21.22 -0.51 -37.83
CA ASN A 80 22.40 -1.10 -38.47
C ASN A 80 23.06 -2.31 -37.80
N SER A 81 22.32 -3.41 -37.61
CA SER A 81 22.97 -4.73 -37.62
C SER A 81 22.32 -5.58 -38.72
N LYS A 82 23.15 -6.26 -39.51
CA LYS A 82 22.73 -7.24 -40.51
C LYS A 82 21.78 -8.21 -39.81
N THR A 83 20.49 -8.15 -40.15
CA THR A 83 19.47 -9.01 -39.56
C THR A 83 19.85 -10.47 -39.81
N PRO A 84 19.70 -11.38 -38.83
CA PRO A 84 19.91 -12.80 -39.07
C PRO A 84 18.98 -13.27 -40.19
N ASN A 85 19.35 -14.32 -40.91
CA ASN A 85 18.62 -14.90 -42.05
C ASN A 85 17.30 -15.57 -41.57
N ILE A 86 16.40 -14.78 -40.98
CA ILE A 86 15.14 -15.19 -40.39
C ILE A 86 14.12 -15.17 -41.51
N ASN A 87 13.38 -16.25 -41.68
CA ASN A 87 12.21 -16.24 -42.54
C ASN A 87 11.17 -15.30 -41.91
N TYR A 88 11.09 -14.07 -42.45
CA TYR A 88 10.23 -12.97 -41.99
C TYR A 88 8.73 -13.32 -42.05
N ASP A 89 8.38 -14.43 -42.67
CA ASP A 89 7.01 -14.84 -42.93
C ASP A 89 6.29 -15.52 -41.75
N LYS A 90 6.76 -15.37 -40.51
CA LYS A 90 6.28 -16.19 -39.38
C LYS A 90 6.10 -15.46 -38.06
N TYR A 91 6.31 -14.15 -38.03
CA TYR A 91 6.45 -13.39 -36.79
C TYR A 91 5.74 -12.04 -36.80
N LEU A 92 5.43 -11.55 -35.60
CA LEU A 92 5.08 -10.17 -35.29
C LEU A 92 6.14 -9.57 -34.35
N TYR A 93 6.27 -8.25 -34.35
CA TYR A 93 7.02 -7.55 -33.30
C TYR A 93 6.21 -7.50 -32.02
N HIS A 94 6.86 -7.75 -30.88
CA HIS A 94 6.30 -7.59 -29.55
C HIS A 94 7.23 -6.66 -28.75
N TYR A 95 6.78 -5.43 -28.56
CA TYR A 95 7.47 -4.36 -27.85
C TYR A 95 6.84 -4.17 -26.47
N ARG A 96 7.67 -3.99 -25.45
CA ARG A 96 7.23 -3.81 -24.06
C ARG A 96 7.92 -2.62 -23.40
N TRP A 97 7.18 -1.90 -22.59
CA TRP A 97 7.64 -0.84 -21.71
C TRP A 97 7.38 -1.31 -20.28
N GLU A 98 8.46 -1.60 -19.57
CA GLU A 98 8.41 -2.25 -18.26
C GLU A 98 9.25 -1.52 -17.21
N ASN A 99 9.62 -0.26 -17.48
CA ASN A 99 10.35 0.55 -16.53
C ASN A 99 9.44 0.99 -15.37
N LEU A 100 9.93 0.84 -14.14
CA LEU A 100 9.26 1.31 -12.93
C LEU A 100 9.04 2.82 -12.91
N GLN A 101 9.86 3.59 -13.63
CA GLN A 101 9.66 5.05 -13.73
C GLN A 101 8.50 5.44 -14.65
N ASP A 102 8.10 4.58 -15.58
CA ASP A 102 7.10 4.89 -16.61
C ASP A 102 5.67 4.65 -16.15
N CYS A 103 5.46 3.84 -15.09
CA CYS A 103 4.20 3.78 -14.37
C CYS A 103 2.94 3.47 -15.21
N ILE A 104 3.05 2.54 -16.14
CA ILE A 104 1.99 2.34 -17.14
C ILE A 104 0.81 1.61 -16.50
N SER A 105 -0.29 2.33 -16.30
CA SER A 105 -1.54 1.77 -15.79
C SER A 105 -2.63 1.66 -16.84
N GLU A 106 -2.59 2.56 -17.83
CA GLU A 106 -3.52 2.62 -18.96
C GLU A 106 -2.77 2.72 -20.30
N ILE A 107 -3.44 2.44 -21.41
CA ILE A 107 -2.83 2.59 -22.75
C ILE A 107 -2.44 4.05 -23.02
N ASP A 108 -3.19 5.00 -22.45
CA ASP A 108 -2.88 6.42 -22.59
C ASP A 108 -1.60 6.84 -21.85
N ASP A 109 -1.19 6.12 -20.79
CA ASP A 109 0.13 6.33 -20.16
C ASP A 109 1.25 5.94 -21.12
N MET A 110 1.10 4.81 -21.83
CA MET A 110 2.06 4.38 -22.83
C MET A 110 2.23 5.44 -23.93
N ARG A 111 1.12 6.01 -24.41
CA ARG A 111 1.12 7.03 -25.48
C ARG A 111 1.87 8.30 -25.09
N GLN A 112 1.98 8.59 -23.80
CA GLN A 112 2.68 9.76 -23.26
C GLN A 112 4.20 9.57 -23.16
N LEU A 113 4.69 8.34 -23.22
CA LEU A 113 6.13 8.08 -23.18
C LEU A 113 6.82 8.64 -24.42
N ALA A 114 7.87 9.43 -24.21
CA ALA A 114 8.70 9.93 -25.31
C ALA A 114 9.30 8.82 -26.18
N SER A 115 9.42 7.62 -25.61
CA SER A 115 9.95 6.43 -26.25
C SER A 115 8.87 5.65 -27.06
N PHE A 116 7.58 5.84 -26.77
CA PHE A 116 6.49 5.17 -27.47
C PHE A 116 6.25 5.79 -28.86
N PRO A 117 5.95 5.01 -29.92
CA PRO A 117 5.75 3.57 -29.94
C PRO A 117 6.97 2.76 -30.41
N ASN A 118 8.12 3.40 -30.62
CA ASN A 118 9.22 2.83 -31.41
C ASN A 118 10.50 2.52 -30.62
N ARG A 119 10.58 2.91 -29.33
CA ARG A 119 11.75 2.69 -28.47
C ARG A 119 11.31 1.99 -27.16
N PRO A 120 10.94 0.71 -27.22
CA PRO A 120 10.57 -0.05 -26.02
C PRO A 120 11.77 -0.34 -25.11
N THR A 121 11.51 -0.74 -23.87
CA THR A 121 12.54 -1.25 -22.95
C THR A 121 12.92 -2.69 -23.30
N SER A 122 11.97 -3.48 -23.79
CA SER A 122 12.17 -4.87 -24.24
C SER A 122 11.48 -5.11 -25.58
N CYS A 123 12.11 -5.87 -26.45
CA CYS A 123 11.59 -6.18 -27.77
C CYS A 123 11.93 -7.62 -28.15
N GLN A 124 10.95 -8.30 -28.73
CA GLN A 124 11.07 -9.69 -29.16
C GLN A 124 10.20 -9.94 -30.38
N LEU A 125 10.46 -11.06 -31.07
CA LEU A 125 9.57 -11.59 -32.11
C LEU A 125 8.66 -12.67 -31.51
N VAL A 126 7.38 -12.65 -31.87
CA VAL A 126 6.40 -13.67 -31.46
C VAL A 126 5.74 -14.29 -32.67
N ASN A 127 5.44 -15.58 -32.59
CA ASN A 127 4.81 -16.36 -33.66
C ASN A 127 3.44 -16.95 -33.27
N LEU A 128 2.90 -16.49 -32.14
CA LEU A 128 1.60 -16.86 -31.61
C LEU A 128 0.98 -15.63 -30.93
N THR A 129 -0.31 -15.40 -31.14
CA THR A 129 -1.04 -14.29 -30.54
C THR A 129 -1.66 -14.62 -29.19
N GLN A 130 -0.90 -15.29 -28.32
CA GLN A 130 -1.25 -15.58 -26.94
C GLN A 130 -0.01 -15.42 -26.07
N TRP A 131 -0.09 -14.65 -24.99
CA TRP A 131 1.04 -14.45 -24.09
C TRP A 131 0.57 -14.07 -22.68
N SER A 132 1.50 -14.23 -21.75
CA SER A 132 1.35 -13.86 -20.34
C SER A 132 2.61 -13.17 -19.85
N ASN A 133 2.45 -12.21 -18.94
CA ASN A 133 3.56 -11.50 -18.32
C ASN A 133 3.34 -11.45 -16.80
N THR A 134 4.39 -11.69 -16.04
CA THR A 134 4.35 -11.76 -14.57
C THR A 134 4.68 -10.42 -13.90
N MET A 135 4.84 -9.36 -14.68
CA MET A 135 5.13 -8.02 -14.20
C MET A 135 3.84 -7.22 -14.01
N GLU A 136 3.88 -6.21 -13.14
CA GLU A 136 2.83 -5.20 -13.00
C GLU A 136 3.30 -3.84 -13.56
N LEU A 137 2.33 -2.98 -13.85
CA LEU A 137 2.51 -1.64 -14.43
C LEU A 137 3.40 -1.63 -15.67
N TYR A 138 2.96 -2.37 -16.68
CA TYR A 138 3.67 -2.47 -17.95
C TYR A 138 2.74 -2.20 -19.13
N GLY A 139 3.34 -1.80 -20.24
CA GLY A 139 2.66 -1.62 -21.52
C GLY A 139 3.26 -2.49 -22.61
N GLU A 140 2.44 -2.98 -23.54
CA GLU A 140 2.85 -3.82 -24.66
C GLU A 140 2.23 -3.35 -25.97
N ARG A 141 3.00 -3.46 -27.04
CA ARG A 141 2.59 -3.22 -28.42
C ARG A 141 3.00 -4.42 -29.26
N ILE A 142 2.01 -5.13 -29.81
CA ILE A 142 2.23 -6.24 -30.74
C ILE A 142 1.79 -5.79 -32.12
N PHE A 143 2.66 -5.85 -33.12
CA PHE A 143 2.34 -5.33 -34.44
C PHE A 143 3.05 -6.04 -35.58
N GLY A 144 2.42 -6.01 -36.74
CA GLY A 144 2.95 -6.54 -37.98
C GLY A 144 1.83 -6.80 -38.98
N LEU A 145 2.01 -7.77 -39.86
CA LEU A 145 1.09 -8.07 -40.94
C LEU A 145 0.40 -9.42 -40.70
N ILE A 146 -0.89 -9.50 -40.99
CA ILE A 146 -1.65 -10.75 -41.08
C ILE A 146 -2.01 -11.05 -42.53
N ARG A 147 -1.99 -12.33 -42.89
CA ARG A 147 -2.33 -12.83 -44.24
C ARG A 147 -3.47 -13.87 -44.12
N PRO A 148 -4.70 -13.52 -44.49
CA PRO A 148 -5.85 -14.42 -44.42
C PRO A 148 -5.69 -15.62 -45.35
N PRO A 149 -6.06 -16.83 -44.90
CA PRO A 149 -6.04 -18.03 -45.75
C PRO A 149 -7.21 -18.10 -46.75
N LYS A 150 -8.25 -17.26 -46.60
CA LYS A 150 -9.42 -17.29 -47.48
C LYS A 150 -10.05 -15.90 -47.60
N THR A 151 -10.66 -15.61 -48.74
CA THR A 151 -11.47 -14.40 -48.92
C THR A 151 -12.80 -14.61 -48.19
N ALA A 152 -13.02 -13.90 -47.10
CA ALA A 152 -14.16 -14.13 -46.20
C ALA A 152 -14.41 -12.92 -45.27
N TYR A 153 -15.49 -12.98 -44.50
CA TYR A 153 -15.76 -12.06 -43.41
C TYR A 153 -15.14 -12.59 -42.11
N TYR A 154 -14.17 -11.87 -41.57
CA TYR A 154 -13.44 -12.24 -40.36
C TYR A 154 -13.98 -11.51 -39.12
N GLN A 155 -14.01 -12.20 -37.99
CA GLN A 155 -14.21 -11.60 -36.68
C GLN A 155 -13.00 -11.87 -35.80
N PHE A 156 -12.54 -10.85 -35.09
CA PHE A 156 -11.45 -10.95 -34.13
C PHE A 156 -12.01 -11.04 -32.72
N ASN A 157 -11.36 -11.80 -31.86
CA ASN A 157 -11.70 -11.92 -30.46
C ASN A 157 -10.46 -11.59 -29.63
N VAL A 158 -10.57 -10.61 -28.74
CA VAL A 158 -9.52 -10.23 -27.81
C VAL A 158 -9.90 -10.70 -26.43
N ILE A 159 -8.97 -11.39 -25.78
CA ILE A 159 -9.14 -11.87 -24.41
C ILE A 159 -8.00 -11.31 -23.56
N THR A 160 -8.32 -10.59 -22.48
CA THR A 160 -7.31 -9.90 -21.67
C THR A 160 -7.69 -9.79 -20.18
N THR A 161 -6.71 -9.59 -19.31
CA THR A 161 -6.90 -9.18 -17.90
C THR A 161 -6.64 -7.68 -17.68
N GLY A 162 -6.18 -6.95 -18.70
CA GLY A 162 -5.83 -5.53 -18.64
C GLY A 162 -6.68 -4.67 -19.57
N GLU A 163 -6.20 -3.46 -19.83
CA GLU A 163 -6.74 -2.62 -20.90
C GLU A 163 -6.15 -3.08 -22.25
N ALA A 164 -6.99 -3.19 -23.29
CA ALA A 164 -6.55 -3.62 -24.60
C ALA A 164 -7.25 -2.90 -25.76
N GLU A 165 -6.51 -2.63 -26.83
CA GLU A 165 -7.06 -2.16 -28.10
C GLU A 165 -6.50 -2.99 -29.26
N LEU A 166 -7.36 -3.36 -30.21
CA LEU A 166 -6.96 -3.98 -31.47
C LEU A 166 -7.24 -3.03 -32.63
N TRP A 167 -6.25 -2.83 -33.47
CA TRP A 167 -6.26 -1.96 -34.64
C TRP A 167 -5.95 -2.78 -35.89
N LEU A 168 -6.68 -2.52 -36.96
CA LEU A 168 -6.54 -3.21 -38.24
C LEU A 168 -6.59 -2.19 -39.37
N SER A 169 -5.64 -2.30 -40.30
CA SER A 169 -5.62 -1.54 -41.55
C SER A 169 -6.30 -2.34 -42.65
N ASN A 170 -6.86 -1.66 -43.65
CA ASN A 170 -7.36 -2.28 -44.89
C ASN A 170 -6.24 -2.55 -45.91
N SER A 171 -4.98 -2.27 -45.57
CA SER A 171 -3.79 -2.53 -46.38
C SER A 171 -2.59 -2.91 -45.51
N SER A 172 -1.44 -3.16 -46.13
CA SER A 172 -0.16 -3.36 -45.43
C SER A 172 0.43 -2.07 -44.85
N HIS A 173 -0.21 -0.91 -45.08
CA HIS A 173 0.29 0.40 -44.67
C HIS A 173 -0.40 0.91 -43.40
N PRO A 174 0.31 1.65 -42.54
CA PRO A 174 -0.22 2.14 -41.26
C PRO A 174 -1.20 3.32 -41.39
N ALA A 175 -1.19 4.04 -42.52
CA ALA A 175 -2.00 5.25 -42.73
C ALA A 175 -3.53 5.02 -42.57
N GLN A 176 -3.98 3.78 -42.71
CA GLN A 176 -5.39 3.39 -42.68
C GLN A 176 -5.74 2.51 -41.46
N LEU A 177 -4.87 2.44 -40.44
CA LEU A 177 -5.17 1.74 -39.19
C LEU A 177 -6.42 2.31 -38.51
N ARG A 178 -7.38 1.43 -38.20
CA ARG A 178 -8.60 1.76 -37.45
C ARG A 178 -8.78 0.82 -36.28
N ARG A 179 -9.25 1.35 -35.15
CA ARG A 179 -9.56 0.56 -33.94
C ARG A 179 -10.82 -0.27 -34.19
N ILE A 180 -10.72 -1.58 -34.00
CA ILE A 180 -11.82 -2.54 -34.16
C ILE A 180 -12.29 -3.14 -32.82
N ILE A 181 -11.45 -3.08 -31.78
CA ILE A 181 -11.77 -3.51 -30.40
C ILE A 181 -11.16 -2.49 -29.43
N SER A 182 -11.89 -2.18 -28.35
CA SER A 182 -11.41 -1.41 -27.19
C SER A 182 -12.00 -2.01 -25.92
N ILE A 183 -11.15 -2.42 -25.00
CA ILE A 183 -11.50 -2.98 -23.68
C ILE A 183 -10.83 -2.08 -22.65
N LYS A 184 -11.64 -1.38 -21.84
CA LYS A 184 -11.16 -0.57 -20.70
C LYS A 184 -10.99 -1.41 -19.44
N HIS A 185 -9.98 -1.08 -18.63
CA HIS A 185 -9.78 -1.71 -17.34
C HIS A 185 -10.88 -1.27 -16.34
N GLN A 186 -11.48 -2.23 -15.63
CA GLN A 186 -12.50 -1.98 -14.61
C GLN A 186 -12.26 -2.80 -13.33
N ASP A 187 -11.83 -4.05 -13.49
CA ASP A 187 -11.46 -4.98 -12.41
C ASP A 187 -10.41 -6.00 -12.89
N ASP A 188 -9.93 -6.86 -11.99
CA ASP A 188 -8.95 -7.93 -12.28
C ASP A 188 -9.57 -9.15 -13.02
N SER A 189 -10.80 -9.05 -13.54
CA SER A 189 -11.46 -10.17 -14.21
C SER A 189 -11.00 -10.31 -15.66
N ARG A 190 -10.98 -11.55 -16.16
CA ARG A 190 -10.70 -11.82 -17.57
C ARG A 190 -11.87 -11.31 -18.42
N ARG A 191 -11.57 -10.47 -19.40
CA ARG A 191 -12.53 -9.87 -20.33
C ARG A 191 -12.31 -10.40 -21.73
N GLU A 192 -13.40 -10.47 -22.48
CA GLU A 192 -13.45 -10.94 -23.85
C GLU A 192 -14.33 -9.99 -24.67
N LEU A 193 -13.84 -9.55 -25.83
CA LEU A 193 -14.63 -8.76 -26.78
C LEU A 193 -14.39 -9.23 -28.21
N ILE A 194 -15.49 -9.45 -28.93
CA ILE A 194 -15.49 -9.87 -30.33
C ILE A 194 -15.79 -8.65 -31.22
N SER A 195 -15.00 -8.46 -32.27
CA SER A 195 -15.18 -7.38 -33.24
C SER A 195 -16.41 -7.59 -34.13
N THR A 196 -16.82 -6.52 -34.80
CA THR A 196 -17.65 -6.63 -36.00
C THR A 196 -16.93 -7.40 -37.10
N SER A 197 -17.68 -7.89 -38.08
CA SER A 197 -17.11 -8.60 -39.23
C SER A 197 -16.35 -7.65 -40.16
N VAL A 198 -15.13 -8.04 -40.55
CA VAL A 198 -14.27 -7.30 -41.47
C VAL A 198 -14.02 -8.13 -42.72
N PRO A 199 -14.27 -7.62 -43.93
CA PRO A 199 -13.97 -8.34 -45.17
C PRO A 199 -12.46 -8.36 -45.41
N LEU A 200 -11.88 -9.56 -45.53
CA LEU A 200 -10.48 -9.74 -45.86
C LEU A 200 -10.34 -10.64 -47.08
N GLN A 201 -9.31 -10.39 -47.89
CA GLN A 201 -9.02 -11.14 -49.10
C GLN A 201 -7.91 -12.16 -48.82
N GLU A 202 -8.07 -13.35 -49.39
CA GLU A 202 -7.06 -14.39 -49.37
C GLU A 202 -5.73 -13.83 -49.87
N ASN A 203 -4.64 -14.23 -49.20
CA ASN A 203 -3.29 -13.90 -49.65
C ASN A 203 -2.96 -12.40 -49.72
N ARG A 204 -3.81 -11.52 -49.18
CA ARG A 204 -3.52 -10.10 -49.03
C ARG A 204 -3.01 -9.79 -47.62
N SER A 205 -2.01 -8.94 -47.50
CA SER A 205 -1.43 -8.55 -46.22
C SER A 205 -2.14 -7.32 -45.63
N TYR A 206 -2.51 -7.42 -44.36
CA TYR A 206 -3.17 -6.36 -43.59
C TYR A 206 -2.36 -6.04 -42.34
N LEU A 207 -2.09 -4.76 -42.09
CA LEU A 207 -1.39 -4.35 -40.89
C LEU A 207 -2.30 -4.46 -39.66
N VAL A 208 -1.82 -5.15 -38.62
CA VAL A 208 -2.46 -5.27 -37.32
C VAL A 208 -1.58 -4.65 -36.25
N GLU A 209 -2.21 -3.97 -35.29
CA GLU A 209 -1.56 -3.42 -34.10
C GLU A 209 -2.43 -3.69 -32.87
N PHE A 210 -1.83 -4.24 -31.83
CA PHE A 210 -2.46 -4.52 -30.56
C PHE A 210 -1.73 -3.75 -29.47
N LEU A 211 -2.47 -2.97 -28.70
CA LEU A 211 -1.98 -2.24 -27.54
C LEU A 211 -2.57 -2.86 -26.28
N HIS A 212 -1.75 -3.01 -25.24
CA HIS A 212 -2.16 -3.60 -23.98
C HIS A 212 -1.45 -2.93 -22.82
N ALA A 213 -2.19 -2.52 -21.80
CA ALA A 213 -1.65 -2.01 -20.54
C ALA A 213 -2.20 -2.85 -19.39
N ASN A 214 -1.33 -3.21 -18.44
CA ASN A 214 -1.71 -4.11 -17.37
C ASN A 214 -1.13 -3.67 -16.03
N ILE A 215 -2.01 -3.58 -15.04
CA ILE A 215 -1.67 -3.19 -13.67
C ILE A 215 -1.43 -4.38 -12.75
N ALA A 216 -1.95 -5.57 -13.08
CA ALA A 216 -1.91 -6.73 -12.18
C ALA A 216 -0.63 -7.55 -12.36
N MET A 217 -0.23 -8.31 -11.34
CA MET A 217 0.97 -9.14 -11.39
C MET A 217 0.95 -10.29 -12.42
N ARG A 218 -0.21 -10.62 -12.99
CA ARG A 218 -0.34 -11.62 -14.05
C ARG A 218 -1.20 -11.04 -15.16
N GLY A 219 -0.54 -10.39 -16.11
CA GLY A 219 -1.20 -9.94 -17.32
C GLY A 219 -1.33 -11.10 -18.31
N TYR A 220 -2.53 -11.29 -18.84
CA TYR A 220 -2.80 -12.21 -19.94
C TYR A 220 -3.41 -11.42 -21.08
N ALA A 221 -2.96 -11.70 -22.30
CA ALA A 221 -3.60 -11.18 -23.50
C ALA A 221 -3.53 -12.22 -24.62
N ALA A 222 -4.61 -12.29 -25.40
CA ALA A 222 -4.64 -13.11 -26.59
C ALA A 222 -5.57 -12.52 -27.66
N ILE A 223 -5.23 -12.81 -28.91
CA ILE A 223 -6.01 -12.46 -30.09
C ILE A 223 -6.35 -13.77 -30.81
N GLN A 224 -7.64 -13.95 -31.10
CA GLN A 224 -8.14 -15.05 -31.92
C GLN A 224 -8.90 -14.48 -33.11
N TRP A 225 -9.09 -15.29 -34.14
CA TRP A 225 -9.98 -14.97 -35.24
C TRP A 225 -10.85 -16.15 -35.64
N ARG A 226 -11.94 -15.85 -36.33
CA ARG A 226 -12.73 -16.82 -37.10
C ARG A 226 -13.20 -16.16 -38.38
N TYR A 227 -13.60 -16.94 -39.37
CA TYR A 227 -14.17 -16.40 -40.61
C TYR A 227 -15.44 -17.12 -41.02
N PHE A 228 -16.24 -16.43 -41.83
CA PHE A 228 -17.41 -16.94 -42.52
C PHE A 228 -17.30 -16.59 -44.01
N ASP A 229 -17.29 -17.61 -44.86
CA ASP A 229 -17.09 -17.50 -46.32
C ASP A 229 -18.40 -17.51 -47.13
N GLY A 230 -19.55 -17.42 -46.44
CA GLY A 230 -20.87 -17.54 -47.05
C GLY A 230 -21.52 -18.91 -46.87
N ALA A 231 -20.73 -19.96 -46.61
CA ALA A 231 -21.22 -21.32 -46.40
C ALA A 231 -20.84 -21.89 -45.03
N THR A 232 -19.59 -21.70 -44.60
CA THR A 232 -19.04 -22.31 -43.38
C THR A 232 -18.48 -21.24 -42.45
N ARG A 233 -18.79 -21.36 -41.15
CA ARG A 233 -18.19 -20.53 -40.09
C ARG A 233 -17.17 -21.35 -39.30
N THR A 234 -15.94 -20.87 -39.22
CA THR A 234 -14.89 -21.54 -38.43
C THR A 234 -15.02 -21.26 -36.93
N ARG A 235 -14.33 -22.05 -36.12
CA ARG A 235 -14.16 -21.78 -34.68
C ARG A 235 -13.09 -20.71 -34.48
N PHE A 236 -13.09 -20.06 -33.32
CA PHE A 236 -12.01 -19.15 -32.95
C PHE A 236 -10.70 -19.93 -32.79
N GLU A 237 -9.66 -19.47 -33.48
CA GLU A 237 -8.29 -19.97 -33.34
C GLU A 237 -7.32 -18.82 -33.07
N PHE A 238 -6.24 -19.10 -32.33
CA PHE A 238 -5.14 -18.15 -32.19
C PHE A 238 -4.40 -18.01 -33.52
N LEU A 239 -3.93 -16.81 -33.82
CA LEU A 239 -3.13 -16.58 -35.01
C LEU A 239 -1.71 -17.06 -34.71
N ASP A 240 -1.26 -18.05 -35.47
CA ASP A 240 0.10 -18.59 -35.39
C ASP A 240 0.92 -18.24 -36.64
N LYS A 241 2.18 -18.67 -36.63
CA LYS A 241 3.18 -18.50 -37.71
C LYS A 241 2.66 -18.68 -39.15
N ARG A 242 1.58 -19.43 -39.39
CA ARG A 242 0.98 -19.61 -40.72
C ARG A 242 0.49 -18.28 -41.31
N TYR A 243 -0.03 -17.40 -40.46
CA TYR A 243 -0.75 -16.19 -40.89
C TYR A 243 0.00 -14.88 -40.61
N LEU A 244 1.12 -14.92 -39.90
CA LEU A 244 1.85 -13.75 -39.41
C LEU A 244 3.01 -13.38 -40.35
N ARG A 245 3.29 -12.10 -40.51
CA ARG A 245 4.34 -11.55 -41.38
C ARG A 245 4.94 -10.30 -40.74
N LEU A 246 6.25 -10.09 -40.86
CA LEU A 246 6.86 -8.83 -40.43
C LEU A 246 6.66 -7.73 -41.49
N PRO A 247 6.42 -6.48 -41.08
CA PRO A 247 6.38 -5.34 -42.00
C PRO A 247 7.80 -4.99 -42.47
N SER A 248 7.90 -4.30 -43.61
CA SER A 248 9.17 -3.87 -44.20
C SER A 248 10.00 -2.95 -43.29
N SER A 249 9.33 -2.24 -42.37
CA SER A 249 9.97 -1.41 -41.34
C SER A 249 9.31 -1.64 -39.98
N PRO A 250 10.08 -1.82 -38.90
CA PRO A 250 9.58 -1.81 -37.53
C PRO A 250 9.21 -0.41 -37.03
N ILE A 251 9.55 0.64 -37.78
CA ILE A 251 9.36 2.05 -37.42
C ILE A 251 8.34 2.66 -38.37
N TYR A 252 7.21 3.08 -37.83
CA TYR A 252 6.23 3.90 -38.54
C TYR A 252 5.43 4.79 -37.58
N HIS A 253 4.80 5.82 -38.13
CA HIS A 253 3.84 6.67 -37.42
C HIS A 253 2.52 5.91 -37.29
N SER A 254 2.11 5.59 -36.06
CA SER A 254 0.77 5.05 -35.82
C SER A 254 -0.21 6.19 -35.53
N ASN A 255 -1.37 6.17 -36.20
CA ASN A 255 -2.49 7.07 -35.89
C ASN A 255 -3.07 6.81 -34.48
N SER A 256 -2.65 5.73 -33.79
CA SER A 256 -2.98 5.48 -32.39
C SER A 256 -2.35 6.51 -31.43
N ARG A 257 -1.57 7.49 -31.90
CA ARG A 257 -1.05 8.62 -31.09
C ARG A 257 -2.04 9.77 -30.87
N SER A 258 -3.12 9.89 -31.66
CA SER A 258 -3.96 11.09 -31.61
C SER A 258 -5.09 10.98 -30.59
N HIS A 259 -4.81 11.25 -29.31
CA HIS A 259 -5.80 11.78 -28.37
C HIS A 259 -5.22 13.03 -27.70
N GLN A 260 -6.07 14.05 -27.55
CA GLN A 260 -5.71 15.37 -27.05
C GLN A 260 -5.08 15.29 -25.65
N ILE A 261 -4.01 16.06 -25.51
CA ILE A 261 -3.21 16.23 -24.31
C ILE A 261 -4.06 16.90 -23.24
N TYR A 262 -4.51 16.15 -22.24
CA TYR A 262 -4.84 16.73 -20.94
C TYR A 262 -3.68 16.42 -19.99
N ARG A 263 -2.64 17.25 -20.04
CA ARG A 263 -1.72 17.36 -18.89
C ARG A 263 -2.53 17.99 -17.76
N ILE A 264 -3.20 17.16 -16.98
CA ILE A 264 -3.81 17.56 -15.71
C ILE A 264 -2.65 17.82 -14.75
N ASN A 265 -2.12 19.03 -14.81
CA ASN A 265 -1.15 19.56 -13.85
C ASN A 265 -1.91 20.18 -12.67
N ILE A 266 -2.90 19.46 -12.14
CA ILE A 266 -3.95 20.06 -11.30
C ILE A 266 -3.67 19.87 -9.80
N GLY A 267 -3.02 18.79 -9.37
CA GLY A 267 -2.88 18.49 -7.93
C GLY A 267 -2.09 19.51 -7.11
N TYR A 268 -0.90 19.94 -7.55
CA TYR A 268 -0.03 20.79 -6.71
C TYR A 268 -0.47 22.27 -6.69
N GLN A 269 -1.08 22.76 -7.77
CA GLN A 269 -1.61 24.13 -7.80
C GLN A 269 -2.92 24.25 -7.01
N GLU A 270 -3.80 23.25 -7.04
CA GLU A 270 -5.02 23.25 -6.22
C GLU A 270 -4.71 23.18 -4.72
N VAL A 271 -3.72 22.39 -4.29
CA VAL A 271 -3.27 22.36 -2.89
C VAL A 271 -2.75 23.72 -2.42
N ARG A 272 -2.01 24.44 -3.27
CA ARG A 272 -1.56 25.82 -2.97
C ARG A 272 -2.74 26.79 -2.85
N LYS A 273 -3.75 26.67 -3.71
CA LYS A 273 -4.97 27.50 -3.64
C LYS A 273 -5.78 27.28 -2.36
N LEU A 274 -5.72 26.09 -1.78
CA LEU A 274 -6.47 25.74 -0.57
C LEU A 274 -5.82 26.22 0.75
N ASN A 275 -4.66 26.91 0.72
CA ASN A 275 -3.92 27.37 1.92
C ASN A 275 -3.68 26.24 2.96
N ILE A 276 -3.45 24.99 2.51
CA ILE A 276 -3.34 23.83 3.41
C ILE A 276 -1.88 23.50 3.71
N THR A 277 -1.58 23.22 4.98
CA THR A 277 -0.29 22.67 5.41
C THR A 277 -0.10 21.25 4.85
N VAL A 278 0.70 21.14 3.79
CA VAL A 278 1.31 19.86 3.38
C VAL A 278 2.28 19.44 4.50
N ALA A 279 2.47 18.14 4.70
CA ALA A 279 3.42 17.64 5.70
C ALA A 279 4.80 18.32 5.51
N ASN A 280 5.11 19.29 6.38
CA ASN A 280 6.34 20.07 6.28
C ASN A 280 7.49 19.38 7.03
N ASN A 281 8.66 19.39 6.38
CA ASN A 281 9.91 18.78 6.83
C ASN A 281 10.74 19.70 7.75
N ASN A 282 10.15 20.45 8.68
CA ASN A 282 10.93 21.34 9.56
C ASN A 282 11.67 20.53 10.64
N TYR A 283 12.78 19.91 10.24
CA TYR A 283 13.64 19.03 11.03
C TYR A 283 14.23 19.71 12.27
N THR A 284 14.41 21.04 12.22
CA THR A 284 15.06 21.84 13.27
C THR A 284 14.35 21.84 14.61
N THR A 285 13.08 21.42 14.67
CA THR A 285 12.30 21.42 15.92
C THR A 285 12.59 20.18 16.78
N TYR A 286 12.92 19.03 16.18
CA TYR A 286 13.13 17.76 16.90
C TYR A 286 14.54 17.62 17.47
N THR A 287 15.49 18.40 16.95
CA THR A 287 16.85 18.48 17.47
C THR A 287 16.96 19.45 18.65
N GLN A 288 15.87 20.14 19.04
CA GLN A 288 15.88 21.02 20.21
C GLN A 288 15.87 20.19 21.51
N PRO A 289 16.62 20.62 22.54
CA PRO A 289 16.68 19.91 23.81
C PRO A 289 15.32 19.89 24.50
N LEU A 290 15.01 18.79 25.19
CA LEU A 290 13.83 18.72 26.06
C LEU A 290 14.04 19.58 27.30
N LEU A 291 12.98 20.26 27.72
CA LEU A 291 12.93 20.90 29.03
C LEU A 291 13.08 19.84 30.11
N ASP A 292 13.85 20.15 31.17
CA ASP A 292 14.14 19.21 32.25
C ASP A 292 12.86 18.55 32.81
N ALA A 293 12.84 17.22 32.84
CA ALA A 293 11.74 16.45 33.37
C ALA A 293 11.46 16.79 34.84
N ALA A 294 12.48 17.12 35.63
CA ALA A 294 12.30 17.56 37.02
C ALA A 294 11.43 18.83 37.12
N MET A 295 11.59 19.73 36.16
CA MET A 295 10.81 20.97 36.07
C MET A 295 9.36 20.69 35.67
N THR A 296 9.13 19.78 34.73
CA THR A 296 7.79 19.51 34.20
C THR A 296 6.97 18.55 35.06
N ARG A 297 7.62 17.70 35.87
CA ARG A 297 6.96 16.62 36.65
C ARG A 297 5.96 17.12 37.70
N ASN A 298 6.19 18.28 38.28
CA ASN A 298 5.37 18.81 39.39
C ASN A 298 4.50 20.01 38.98
N LEU A 299 4.37 20.32 37.68
CA LEU A 299 3.57 21.45 37.20
C LEU A 299 2.08 21.25 37.44
N LEU A 300 1.60 20.03 37.28
CA LEU A 300 0.20 19.65 37.37
C LEU A 300 0.03 18.54 38.42
N PRO A 301 -1.19 18.34 38.97
CA PRO A 301 -1.51 17.18 39.78
C PRO A 301 -1.09 15.88 39.07
N LYS A 302 -0.67 14.87 39.83
CA LYS A 302 -0.23 13.58 39.28
C LYS A 302 -1.42 12.65 39.09
N CYS A 303 -1.43 11.91 38.00
CA CYS A 303 -2.39 10.84 37.75
C CYS A 303 -1.72 9.68 37.03
N HIS A 304 -2.40 8.54 37.05
CA HIS A 304 -1.93 7.29 36.46
C HIS A 304 -2.67 6.97 35.18
N TYR A 305 -1.99 6.31 34.26
CA TYR A 305 -2.58 5.78 33.05
C TYR A 305 -3.67 4.76 33.41
N VAL A 306 -4.84 4.98 32.83
CA VAL A 306 -5.95 4.04 32.92
C VAL A 306 -6.04 3.30 31.61
N VAL A 307 -6.03 1.97 31.68
CA VAL A 307 -6.24 1.10 30.52
C VAL A 307 -7.60 1.44 29.90
N PRO A 308 -7.66 1.76 28.59
CA PRO A 308 -8.91 2.07 27.92
C PRO A 308 -9.98 0.97 28.06
N SER A 309 -11.24 1.40 28.14
CA SER A 309 -12.37 0.48 28.37
C SER A 309 -12.46 -0.60 27.29
N TYR A 310 -12.23 -0.24 26.03
CA TYR A 310 -12.22 -1.16 24.89
C TYR A 310 -11.17 -2.27 24.97
N ILE A 311 -10.11 -2.09 25.74
CA ILE A 311 -9.12 -3.15 26.02
C ILE A 311 -9.60 -3.99 27.21
N SER A 312 -10.02 -3.33 28.29
CA SER A 312 -10.42 -3.98 29.55
C SER A 312 -11.64 -4.91 29.44
N HIS A 313 -12.51 -4.71 28.46
CA HIS A 313 -13.69 -5.56 28.24
C HIS A 313 -13.38 -6.87 27.50
N HIS A 314 -12.17 -7.05 26.96
CA HIS A 314 -11.79 -8.25 26.21
C HIS A 314 -11.15 -9.29 27.14
N ARG A 315 -11.99 -9.96 27.95
CA ARG A 315 -11.56 -11.07 28.83
C ARG A 315 -11.36 -12.41 28.10
N LYS A 316 -11.66 -12.47 26.81
CA LYS A 316 -11.43 -13.62 25.93
C LYS A 316 -10.38 -13.24 24.88
N PRO A 317 -9.58 -14.21 24.38
CA PRO A 317 -8.64 -13.96 23.30
C PRO A 317 -9.33 -13.27 22.13
N VAL A 318 -8.74 -12.18 21.66
CA VAL A 318 -9.22 -11.40 20.51
C VAL A 318 -9.16 -12.31 19.28
N LYS A 319 -10.28 -12.52 18.57
CA LYS A 319 -10.27 -13.36 17.35
C LYS A 319 -9.43 -12.70 16.26
N ASP A 320 -9.01 -13.49 15.26
CA ASP A 320 -8.03 -13.12 14.22
C ASP A 320 -8.27 -11.79 13.47
N TRP A 321 -9.48 -11.22 13.51
CA TRP A 321 -9.82 -9.93 12.87
C TRP A 321 -10.28 -8.83 13.84
N GLU A 322 -10.51 -9.16 15.10
CA GLU A 322 -11.09 -8.24 16.08
C GLU A 322 -10.08 -7.14 16.47
N GLY A 323 -8.78 -7.43 16.57
CA GLY A 323 -7.78 -6.41 16.92
C GLY A 323 -7.52 -5.40 15.80
N ASP A 324 -7.56 -5.82 14.53
CA ASP A 324 -7.59 -4.88 13.40
C ASP A 324 -8.83 -3.96 13.47
N TYR A 325 -9.99 -4.53 13.78
CA TYR A 325 -11.21 -3.75 13.99
C TYR A 325 -11.06 -2.76 15.16
N LEU A 326 -10.48 -3.16 16.30
CA LEU A 326 -10.21 -2.27 17.44
C LEU A 326 -9.26 -1.13 17.03
N ALA A 327 -8.13 -1.47 16.41
CA ALA A 327 -7.10 -0.51 16.04
C ALA A 327 -7.56 0.49 14.97
N ARG A 328 -8.46 0.10 14.05
CA ARG A 328 -8.99 1.00 13.00
C ARG A 328 -10.27 1.72 13.40
N GLY A 329 -11.17 1.04 14.10
CA GLY A 329 -12.54 1.51 14.37
C GLY A 329 -12.73 2.19 15.73
N ILE A 330 -11.93 1.81 16.74
CA ILE A 330 -12.14 2.21 18.14
C ILE A 330 -11.01 3.09 18.67
N VAL A 331 -9.75 2.80 18.34
CA VAL A 331 -8.61 3.65 18.71
C VAL A 331 -8.69 4.97 17.95
N ARG A 332 -9.27 5.99 18.58
CA ARG A 332 -9.57 7.29 17.96
C ARG A 332 -8.69 8.39 18.52
N HIS A 333 -7.95 9.02 17.63
CA HIS A 333 -7.15 10.19 17.91
C HIS A 333 -7.68 11.42 17.16
N ARG A 334 -7.53 12.60 17.74
CA ARG A 334 -7.72 13.89 17.08
C ARG A 334 -6.49 14.77 17.28
N PHE A 335 -6.14 15.58 16.30
CA PHE A 335 -4.88 16.30 16.31
C PHE A 335 -5.04 17.78 15.99
N TYR A 336 -4.20 18.59 16.63
CA TYR A 336 -3.97 19.99 16.30
C TYR A 336 -2.45 20.20 16.17
N GLY A 337 -2.00 20.75 15.04
CA GLY A 337 -0.58 20.94 14.76
C GLY A 337 -0.08 19.99 13.68
N ARG A 338 1.15 19.46 13.83
CA ARG A 338 1.85 18.77 12.73
C ARG A 338 1.14 17.52 12.18
N LEU A 339 0.50 16.74 13.05
CA LEU A 339 -0.21 15.51 12.65
C LEU A 339 -1.55 15.79 11.95
N ASP A 340 -2.00 17.04 11.94
CA ASP A 340 -3.14 17.50 11.16
C ASP A 340 -2.69 17.97 9.76
N PHE A 341 -2.29 17.02 8.92
CA PHE A 341 -1.79 17.28 7.56
C PHE A 341 -2.68 16.62 6.49
N ILE A 342 -2.55 17.15 5.27
CA ILE A 342 -3.15 16.53 4.07
C ILE A 342 -2.08 15.89 3.19
N SER A 343 -2.50 14.93 2.38
CA SER A 343 -1.71 14.33 1.30
C SER A 343 -2.57 14.19 0.05
N LEU A 344 -1.95 13.84 -1.07
CA LEU A 344 -2.64 13.57 -2.33
C LEU A 344 -2.67 12.07 -2.63
N ASN A 345 -3.73 11.63 -3.30
CA ASN A 345 -3.82 10.32 -3.94
C ASN A 345 -4.41 10.49 -5.36
N GLY A 346 -3.55 10.44 -6.39
CA GLY A 346 -3.90 10.99 -7.70
C GLY A 346 -4.28 12.46 -7.56
N ASP A 347 -5.45 12.83 -8.07
CA ASP A 347 -6.02 14.18 -7.95
C ASP A 347 -6.84 14.40 -6.67
N LYS A 348 -6.94 13.40 -5.79
CA LYS A 348 -7.77 13.51 -4.57
C LYS A 348 -6.96 14.02 -3.39
N VAL A 349 -7.46 15.08 -2.74
CA VAL A 349 -6.97 15.52 -1.44
C VAL A 349 -7.52 14.59 -0.34
N GLN A 350 -6.62 14.07 0.51
CA GLN A 350 -6.98 13.24 1.64
C GLN A 350 -6.37 13.78 2.94
N ARG A 351 -7.16 13.84 4.00
CA ARG A 351 -6.68 14.14 5.36
C ARG A 351 -6.42 12.83 6.10
N CYS A 352 -5.23 12.67 6.68
CA CYS A 352 -4.87 11.41 7.33
C CYS A 352 -5.54 11.25 8.69
N SER A 353 -5.48 12.29 9.51
CA SER A 353 -5.95 12.28 10.88
C SER A 353 -7.18 13.17 11.10
N PRO A 354 -8.11 12.79 12.00
CA PRO A 354 -9.18 13.68 12.45
C PRO A 354 -8.64 14.94 13.15
N GLN A 355 -9.34 16.06 12.99
CA GLN A 355 -8.93 17.34 13.57
C GLN A 355 -9.42 17.52 15.01
N LEU A 356 -8.55 18.01 15.87
CA LEU A 356 -8.90 18.50 17.20
C LEU A 356 -9.29 19.98 17.06
N ASN A 357 -10.42 20.35 17.66
CA ASN A 357 -10.88 21.74 17.68
C ASN A 357 -9.80 22.65 18.28
N LYS A 358 -9.45 23.73 17.56
CA LYS A 358 -8.41 24.67 17.96
C LYS A 358 -8.62 25.25 19.37
N ALA A 359 -9.85 25.62 19.73
CA ALA A 359 -10.14 26.16 21.06
C ALA A 359 -9.91 25.13 22.17
N LYS A 360 -10.24 23.85 21.92
CA LYS A 360 -9.93 22.75 22.86
C LYS A 360 -8.43 22.55 23.01
N ALA A 361 -7.68 22.50 21.90
CA ALA A 361 -6.22 22.37 21.94
C ALA A 361 -5.57 23.54 22.73
N LEU A 362 -5.97 24.77 22.43
CA LEU A 362 -5.50 25.97 23.14
C LEU A 362 -5.87 25.94 24.63
N SER A 363 -7.04 25.42 25.01
CA SER A 363 -7.43 25.30 26.41
C SER A 363 -6.46 24.41 27.20
N ILE A 364 -6.07 23.26 26.64
CA ILE A 364 -5.09 22.35 27.26
C ILE A 364 -3.73 23.02 27.38
N VAL A 365 -3.24 23.63 26.30
CA VAL A 365 -1.95 24.31 26.27
C VAL A 365 -1.91 25.50 27.24
N ASN A 366 -2.96 26.30 27.31
CA ASN A 366 -3.03 27.45 28.21
C ASN A 366 -2.98 27.02 29.68
N ARG A 367 -3.69 25.95 30.06
CA ARG A 367 -3.63 25.40 31.43
C ARG A 367 -2.23 24.91 31.78
N TYR A 368 -1.56 24.23 30.85
CA TYR A 368 -0.17 23.80 31.03
C TYR A 368 0.78 25.00 31.16
N MET A 369 0.68 25.99 30.26
CA MET A 369 1.52 27.19 30.29
C MET A 369 1.31 28.01 31.57
N GLN A 370 0.08 28.16 32.06
CA GLN A 370 -0.20 28.83 33.33
C GLN A 370 0.43 28.13 34.54
N ALA A 371 0.54 26.80 34.51
CA ALA A 371 1.24 26.03 35.55
C ALA A 371 2.75 26.22 35.43
N LEU A 372 3.30 26.17 34.21
CA LEU A 372 4.71 26.44 33.95
C LEU A 372 5.10 27.86 34.36
N ASP A 373 4.29 28.86 34.05
CA ASP A 373 4.54 30.27 34.39
C ASP A 373 4.64 30.46 35.91
N ARG A 374 3.77 29.80 36.67
CA ARG A 374 3.80 29.81 38.14
C ARG A 374 5.04 29.13 38.70
N ALA A 375 5.39 27.95 38.19
CA ALA A 375 6.53 27.18 38.67
C ALA A 375 7.89 27.75 38.25
N SER A 376 7.94 28.48 37.13
CA SER A 376 9.16 29.01 36.53
C SER A 376 9.35 30.50 36.70
N ASN A 377 8.46 31.18 37.43
CA ASN A 377 8.41 32.64 37.51
C ASN A 377 8.43 33.31 36.11
N ARG A 378 7.63 32.78 35.17
CA ARG A 378 7.48 33.25 33.78
C ARG A 378 8.77 33.28 32.96
N THR A 379 9.70 32.34 33.22
CA THR A 379 10.99 32.26 32.51
C THR A 379 10.86 31.85 31.03
N TYR A 380 9.74 31.22 30.65
CA TYR A 380 9.54 30.64 29.32
C TYR A 380 8.38 31.30 28.57
N LYS A 381 8.58 31.51 27.26
CA LYS A 381 7.55 31.97 26.32
C LYS A 381 7.19 30.85 25.35
N LEU A 382 5.89 30.59 25.15
CA LEU A 382 5.43 29.71 24.08
C LEU A 382 5.71 30.34 22.71
N ILE A 383 6.50 29.66 21.88
CA ILE A 383 6.80 30.05 20.49
C ILE A 383 5.87 29.35 19.52
N LYS A 384 5.67 28.04 19.70
CA LYS A 384 4.88 27.22 18.78
C LYS A 384 4.26 26.04 19.49
N ILE A 385 2.99 25.79 19.19
CA ILE A 385 2.36 24.49 19.45
C ILE A 385 2.77 23.56 18.31
N ILE A 386 3.63 22.59 18.59
CA ILE A 386 4.08 21.61 17.59
C ILE A 386 2.94 20.62 17.35
N GLU A 387 2.37 20.11 18.44
CA GLU A 387 1.34 19.07 18.41
C GLU A 387 0.48 19.11 19.68
N VAL A 388 -0.82 18.88 19.52
CA VAL A 388 -1.73 18.45 20.59
C VAL A 388 -2.52 17.28 20.04
N GLU A 389 -2.44 16.15 20.71
CA GLU A 389 -3.16 14.92 20.40
C GLU A 389 -4.20 14.66 21.49
N GLU A 390 -5.46 14.42 21.11
CA GLU A 390 -6.53 13.91 21.98
C GLU A 390 -6.74 12.44 21.63
N LYS A 391 -6.52 11.52 22.57
CA LYS A 391 -6.98 10.12 22.46
C LYS A 391 -8.30 9.96 23.20
N ILE A 392 -9.31 9.53 22.47
CA ILE A 392 -10.68 9.40 23.00
C ILE A 392 -10.78 8.07 23.75
N ASN A 393 -11.18 8.13 25.02
CA ASN A 393 -11.50 6.96 25.84
C ASN A 393 -12.93 7.13 26.35
N ASP A 394 -13.82 6.21 26.01
CA ASP A 394 -15.24 6.29 26.37
C ASP A 394 -15.40 5.99 27.88
N GLY A 395 -15.79 7.00 28.65
CA GLY A 395 -16.36 6.83 30.00
C GLY A 395 -15.68 7.55 31.16
N GLN A 396 -14.35 7.80 31.14
CA GLN A 396 -13.65 8.27 32.35
C GLN A 396 -12.91 9.62 32.20
N GLY A 397 -12.63 10.04 30.98
CA GLY A 397 -11.82 11.24 30.72
C GLY A 397 -11.09 11.12 29.39
N LYS A 398 -10.17 12.04 29.14
CA LYS A 398 -9.46 12.14 27.86
C LYS A 398 -7.97 12.24 28.09
N ARG A 399 -7.21 11.42 27.38
CA ARG A 399 -5.76 11.49 27.37
C ARG A 399 -5.33 12.50 26.32
N TYR A 400 -4.41 13.38 26.68
CA TYR A 400 -3.78 14.31 25.78
C TYR A 400 -2.27 14.07 25.72
N TYR A 401 -1.68 14.31 24.56
CA TYR A 401 -0.23 14.48 24.41
C TYR A 401 0.02 15.88 23.86
N ILE A 402 0.95 16.61 24.45
CA ILE A 402 1.34 17.95 23.99
C ILE A 402 2.82 17.97 23.61
N GLU A 403 3.12 18.64 22.52
CA GLU A 403 4.48 18.96 22.11
C GLU A 403 4.57 20.46 21.81
N LEU A 404 5.41 21.17 22.57
CA LEU A 404 5.49 22.63 22.54
C LEU A 404 6.94 23.07 22.33
N LEU A 405 7.12 24.16 21.58
CA LEU A 405 8.40 24.87 21.47
C LEU A 405 8.33 26.13 22.31
N LEU A 406 9.23 26.24 23.28
CA LEU A 406 9.36 27.35 24.21
C LEU A 406 10.67 28.10 23.95
N LYS A 407 10.71 29.39 24.28
CA LYS A 407 11.93 30.21 24.30
C LYS A 407 12.17 30.71 25.71
N ARG A 408 13.39 30.54 26.22
CA ARG A 408 13.79 31.12 27.51
C ARG A 408 14.07 32.62 27.32
N TYR A 409 13.56 33.48 28.21
CA TYR A 409 13.67 34.94 28.04
C TYR A 409 15.12 35.45 28.15
N ASP A 410 15.86 34.91 29.11
CA ASP A 410 17.23 35.29 29.48
C ASP A 410 18.34 34.89 28.48
N SER A 411 18.14 33.81 27.72
CA SER A 411 19.20 33.19 26.89
C SER A 411 18.81 33.02 25.43
N HIS A 412 17.55 33.31 25.09
CA HIS A 412 16.97 33.07 23.77
C HIS A 412 17.01 31.61 23.28
N LEU A 413 17.46 30.66 24.11
CA LEU A 413 17.51 29.24 23.81
C LEU A 413 16.10 28.67 23.65
N LEU A 414 15.96 27.75 22.70
CA LEU A 414 14.72 27.05 22.43
C LEU A 414 14.69 25.72 23.19
N TRP A 415 13.54 25.43 23.78
CA TRP A 415 13.30 24.23 24.58
C TRP A 415 12.04 23.53 24.10
N ARG A 416 12.06 22.21 24.06
CA ARG A 416 10.92 21.39 23.70
C ARG A 416 10.26 20.82 24.95
N VAL A 417 8.95 20.95 25.05
CA VAL A 417 8.14 20.21 26.03
C VAL A 417 7.41 19.09 25.29
N SER A 418 7.38 17.90 25.88
CA SER A 418 6.72 16.72 25.32
C SER A 418 6.14 15.89 26.47
N ASP A 419 4.85 16.07 26.75
CA ASP A 419 4.22 15.55 27.96
C ASP A 419 2.86 14.90 27.69
N TYR A 420 2.60 13.81 28.42
CA TYR A 420 1.29 13.15 28.49
C TYR A 420 0.46 13.69 29.65
N LEU A 421 -0.77 14.05 29.34
CA LEU A 421 -1.73 14.66 30.24
C LEU A 421 -3.04 13.88 30.24
N TYR A 422 -3.83 14.06 31.28
CA TYR A 422 -5.19 13.52 31.36
C TYR A 422 -6.15 14.57 31.88
N LEU A 423 -7.32 14.66 31.24
CA LEU A 423 -8.41 15.52 31.64
C LEU A 423 -9.56 14.64 32.14
N SER A 424 -9.86 14.73 33.43
CA SER A 424 -10.96 13.99 34.05
C SER A 424 -12.31 14.58 33.64
N ASN A 425 -13.29 13.72 33.32
CA ASN A 425 -14.66 14.15 33.06
C ASN A 425 -15.40 14.57 34.33
N GLN A 426 -15.00 14.08 35.51
CA GLN A 426 -15.72 14.30 36.77
C GLN A 426 -15.50 15.71 37.33
N ASN A 427 -14.25 16.18 37.32
CA ASN A 427 -13.88 17.45 37.94
C ASN A 427 -13.20 18.43 36.97
N SER A 428 -13.09 18.08 35.68
CA SER A 428 -12.38 18.88 34.67
C SER A 428 -10.94 19.26 35.06
N GLN A 429 -10.31 18.46 35.94
CA GLN A 429 -8.94 18.65 36.37
C GLN A 429 -7.99 18.07 35.31
N LEU A 430 -6.99 18.88 34.94
CA LEU A 430 -5.89 18.47 34.08
C LEU A 430 -4.74 17.99 34.97
N CYS A 431 -4.26 16.78 34.73
CA CYS A 431 -3.19 16.15 35.50
C CYS A 431 -2.12 15.58 34.56
N LYS A 432 -0.91 15.38 35.09
CA LYS A 432 0.23 14.78 34.37
C LYS A 432 0.25 13.27 34.59
N LEU A 433 0.41 12.52 33.49
CA LEU A 433 0.51 11.05 33.51
C LEU A 433 1.94 10.64 33.83
N ILE A 434 2.22 10.40 35.12
CA ILE A 434 3.58 10.14 35.62
C ILE A 434 4.15 8.78 35.19
N ASP A 435 3.28 7.85 34.81
CA ASP A 435 3.63 6.52 34.34
C ASP A 435 3.68 6.43 32.80
N MET A 436 3.55 7.58 32.13
CA MET A 436 3.79 7.80 30.71
C MET A 436 4.87 8.89 30.48
N GLU A 437 5.88 8.95 31.35
CA GLU A 437 7.11 9.72 31.11
C GLU A 437 8.05 8.93 30.18
N TRP A 438 8.58 9.60 29.15
CA TRP A 438 9.48 8.99 28.16
C TRP A 438 10.87 9.61 28.24
N HIS A 439 11.88 8.88 27.80
CA HIS A 439 13.28 9.31 27.84
C HIS A 439 13.93 9.17 26.46
N GLN A 440 14.61 10.23 26.01
CA GLN A 440 15.35 10.25 24.74
C GLN A 440 16.49 9.23 24.66
N ARG A 441 16.94 8.73 25.82
CA ARG A 441 18.07 7.78 25.93
C ARG A 441 17.66 6.31 25.99
N ILE A 442 16.36 6.00 25.92
CA ILE A 442 15.92 4.61 25.81
C ILE A 442 16.45 4.05 24.49
N HIS A 443 17.17 2.94 24.55
CA HIS A 443 17.82 2.38 23.37
C HIS A 443 16.77 1.80 22.40
N VAL A 444 16.87 2.15 21.12
CA VAL A 444 15.98 1.63 20.07
C VAL A 444 16.74 0.69 19.14
N TYR A 445 16.27 -0.55 18.98
CA TYR A 445 16.80 -1.50 18.01
C TYR A 445 15.95 -1.48 16.74
N VAL A 446 16.51 -0.94 15.66
CA VAL A 446 15.88 -0.95 14.33
C VAL A 446 16.13 -2.32 13.70
N VAL A 447 15.06 -3.09 13.51
CA VAL A 447 15.11 -4.48 13.03
C VAL A 447 14.71 -4.53 11.57
N ILE A 448 15.61 -5.07 10.75
CA ILE A 448 15.44 -5.24 9.31
C ILE A 448 15.70 -6.69 8.94
N ILE A 449 14.89 -7.20 8.02
CA ILE A 449 15.04 -8.51 7.41
C ILE A 449 15.19 -8.34 5.90
N VAL A 450 16.06 -9.12 5.25
CA VAL A 450 16.40 -8.90 3.83
C VAL A 450 16.74 -10.19 3.09
N GLN A 451 16.40 -10.23 1.80
CA GLN A 451 16.89 -11.18 0.79
C GLN A 451 16.88 -10.47 -0.57
N GLN A 452 18.02 -10.42 -1.27
CA GLN A 452 18.14 -9.87 -2.63
C GLN A 452 17.58 -8.44 -2.81
N GLN A 453 17.92 -7.53 -1.89
CA GLN A 453 17.50 -6.12 -1.94
C GLN A 453 18.62 -5.13 -1.61
N GLY A 454 19.80 -5.35 -2.19
CA GLY A 454 21.00 -4.57 -1.93
C GLY A 454 20.84 -3.06 -2.16
N GLN A 455 20.13 -2.66 -3.20
CA GLN A 455 19.91 -1.22 -3.46
C GLN A 455 19.06 -0.56 -2.36
N TRP A 456 18.08 -1.28 -1.80
CA TRP A 456 17.29 -0.78 -0.69
C TRP A 456 18.09 -0.71 0.62
N ILE A 457 19.01 -1.65 0.85
CA ILE A 457 19.96 -1.56 1.97
C ILE A 457 20.82 -0.30 1.85
N LYS A 458 21.37 0.01 0.67
CA LYS A 458 22.14 1.24 0.45
C LYS A 458 21.32 2.50 0.69
N TYR A 459 20.09 2.53 0.16
CA TYR A 459 19.16 3.63 0.37
C TYR A 459 18.84 3.84 1.86
N PHE A 460 18.53 2.76 2.57
CA PHE A 460 18.27 2.76 4.01
C PHE A 460 19.49 3.30 4.78
N LEU A 461 20.68 2.74 4.55
CA LEU A 461 21.91 3.15 5.25
C LEU A 461 22.24 4.62 5.01
N ASN A 462 22.08 5.13 3.78
CA ASN A 462 22.26 6.56 3.49
C ASN A 462 21.37 7.42 4.41
N GLN A 463 20.10 7.07 4.55
CA GLN A 463 19.17 7.84 5.37
C GLN A 463 19.45 7.72 6.86
N VAL A 464 19.83 6.54 7.36
CA VAL A 464 20.21 6.40 8.77
C VAL A 464 21.53 7.09 9.07
N ASN A 465 22.49 7.10 8.16
CA ASN A 465 23.72 7.87 8.29
C ASN A 465 23.42 9.37 8.40
N ARG A 466 22.54 9.88 7.53
CA ARG A 466 22.06 11.27 7.61
C ARG A 466 21.40 11.55 8.95
N TYR A 467 20.53 10.64 9.41
CA TYR A 467 19.90 10.75 10.72
C TYR A 467 20.95 10.86 11.83
N TYR A 468 21.88 9.91 11.91
CA TYR A 468 22.91 9.84 12.94
C TYR A 468 23.78 11.10 12.99
N ILE A 469 24.23 11.58 11.82
CA ILE A 469 25.05 12.79 11.71
C ILE A 469 24.28 14.04 12.17
N GLN A 470 22.99 14.14 11.84
CA GLN A 470 22.19 15.34 12.14
C GLN A 470 21.58 15.36 13.54
N SER A 471 21.22 14.19 14.08
CA SER A 471 20.56 14.08 15.40
C SER A 471 21.54 13.90 16.54
N HIS A 472 22.76 13.41 16.25
CA HIS A 472 23.72 12.94 17.26
C HIS A 472 23.13 11.91 18.25
N ASP A 473 22.10 11.17 17.83
CA ASP A 473 21.48 10.14 18.66
C ASP A 473 22.35 8.88 18.69
N GLU A 474 22.94 8.57 19.84
CA GLU A 474 23.75 7.37 20.04
C GLU A 474 22.97 6.20 20.66
N TYR A 475 21.69 6.39 20.98
CA TYR A 475 20.84 5.44 21.71
C TYR A 475 20.00 4.60 20.75
N PHE A 476 20.62 4.13 19.67
CA PHE A 476 19.99 3.16 18.78
C PHE A 476 21.02 2.21 18.14
N SER A 477 20.52 1.09 17.62
CA SER A 477 21.32 0.12 16.88
C SER A 477 20.52 -0.51 15.75
N ILE A 478 21.21 -0.97 14.71
CA ILE A 478 20.56 -1.68 13.60
C ILE A 478 20.82 -3.18 13.73
N ILE A 479 19.78 -4.00 13.61
CA ILE A 479 19.91 -5.45 13.45
C ILE A 479 19.42 -5.81 12.05
N ILE A 480 20.31 -6.36 11.22
CA ILE A 480 19.98 -6.85 9.88
C ILE A 480 20.02 -8.37 9.89
N VAL A 481 18.90 -9.00 9.57
CA VAL A 481 18.82 -10.45 9.36
C VAL A 481 18.79 -10.72 7.86
N ASP A 482 19.83 -11.41 7.39
CA ASP A 482 20.05 -11.68 5.97
C ASP A 482 19.74 -13.14 5.64
N PHE A 483 18.84 -13.35 4.68
CA PHE A 483 18.47 -14.65 4.14
C PHE A 483 19.33 -15.01 2.91
N GLY A 484 20.63 -14.71 2.97
CA GLY A 484 21.61 -15.09 1.96
C GLY A 484 21.60 -14.20 0.72
N SER A 485 21.64 -12.87 0.92
CA SER A 485 21.71 -11.92 -0.18
C SER A 485 23.06 -12.00 -0.91
N THR A 486 23.02 -12.07 -2.24
CA THR A 486 24.19 -12.15 -3.14
C THR A 486 24.39 -10.87 -3.95
N ASP A 487 23.41 -9.98 -3.96
CA ASP A 487 23.42 -8.73 -4.73
C ASP A 487 24.11 -7.57 -3.99
N ILE A 488 24.58 -7.81 -2.76
CA ILE A 488 25.30 -6.84 -1.92
C ILE A 488 26.18 -7.53 -0.87
N ASN A 489 27.29 -6.88 -0.51
CA ASN A 489 28.00 -7.20 0.73
C ASN A 489 27.54 -6.23 1.83
N ILE A 490 26.59 -6.67 2.67
CA ILE A 490 26.00 -5.84 3.73
C ILE A 490 27.05 -5.42 4.76
N ARG A 491 28.05 -6.28 5.03
CA ARG A 491 29.09 -5.99 6.02
C ARG A 491 29.96 -4.82 5.57
N ASP A 492 30.42 -4.83 4.32
CA ASP A 492 31.25 -3.75 3.76
C ASP A 492 30.54 -2.40 3.78
N GLU A 493 29.22 -2.37 3.50
CA GLU A 493 28.43 -1.13 3.51
C GLU A 493 28.24 -0.57 4.93
N LEU A 494 28.08 -1.45 5.94
CA LEU A 494 28.03 -1.06 7.34
C LEU A 494 29.40 -0.61 7.87
N ASP A 495 30.49 -1.26 7.48
CA ASP A 495 31.84 -0.88 7.92
C ASP A 495 32.25 0.50 7.36
N ARG A 496 31.75 0.88 6.18
CA ARG A 496 31.91 2.24 5.60
C ARG A 496 30.98 3.28 6.22
N SER A 497 29.96 2.88 6.97
CA SER A 497 29.00 3.79 7.59
C SER A 497 29.59 4.46 8.84
N PRO A 498 29.19 5.71 9.16
CA PRO A 498 29.47 6.32 10.46
C PRO A 498 28.82 5.57 11.64
N LEU A 499 27.83 4.69 11.39
CA LEU A 499 27.12 3.94 12.43
C LEU A 499 28.00 2.84 13.01
N LYS A 500 28.31 2.93 14.30
CA LYS A 500 29.16 1.95 14.99
C LYS A 500 28.40 0.81 15.67
N LYS A 501 27.08 0.96 15.88
CA LYS A 501 26.27 -0.01 16.63
C LYS A 501 25.34 -0.78 15.69
N PHE A 502 25.80 -1.92 15.20
CA PHE A 502 25.00 -2.81 14.36
C PHE A 502 25.29 -4.29 14.60
N LYS A 503 24.34 -5.15 14.22
CA LYS A 503 24.45 -6.60 14.27
C LYS A 503 23.92 -7.19 12.96
N ILE A 504 24.65 -8.14 12.39
CA ILE A 504 24.23 -8.89 11.21
C ILE A 504 23.98 -10.34 11.65
N ILE A 505 22.82 -10.90 11.32
CA ILE A 505 22.46 -12.29 11.59
C ILE A 505 22.24 -12.99 10.25
N GLN A 506 22.98 -14.05 10.00
CA GLN A 506 22.92 -14.81 8.75
C GLN A 506 22.00 -16.02 8.89
N LEU A 507 20.88 -16.02 8.15
CA LEU A 507 19.91 -17.12 8.13
C LEU A 507 19.87 -17.89 6.82
N GLY A 508 20.49 -17.38 5.74
CA GLY A 508 20.44 -18.02 4.42
C GLY A 508 20.95 -19.47 4.38
N LYS A 509 21.92 -19.83 5.24
CA LYS A 509 22.41 -21.23 5.35
C LYS A 509 21.36 -22.18 5.95
N LYS A 510 20.53 -21.69 6.88
CA LYS A 510 19.53 -22.49 7.60
C LYS A 510 18.18 -22.49 6.88
N TYR A 511 17.85 -21.38 6.23
CA TYR A 511 16.59 -21.18 5.52
C TYR A 511 16.87 -20.68 4.10
N PRO A 512 16.71 -21.52 3.07
CA PRO A 512 16.95 -21.12 1.68
C PRO A 512 15.86 -20.15 1.16
N LYS A 513 14.68 -20.15 1.78
CA LYS A 513 13.58 -19.21 1.50
C LYS A 513 13.53 -18.11 2.55
N PHE A 514 13.14 -16.91 2.14
CA PHE A 514 12.83 -15.80 3.04
C PHE A 514 11.60 -16.12 3.90
N ILE A 515 11.75 -16.03 5.23
CA ILE A 515 10.67 -16.25 6.20
C ILE A 515 10.61 -15.08 7.17
N LYS A 516 9.62 -14.19 6.98
CA LYS A 516 9.49 -12.93 7.71
C LYS A 516 9.46 -13.12 9.23
N THR A 517 8.55 -13.97 9.72
CA THR A 517 8.31 -14.18 11.15
C THR A 517 9.52 -14.75 11.88
N ILE A 518 10.20 -15.75 11.28
CA ILE A 518 11.46 -16.32 11.82
C ILE A 518 12.56 -15.26 11.86
N GLY A 519 12.70 -14.46 10.80
CA GLY A 519 13.69 -13.38 10.75
C GLY A 519 13.48 -12.36 11.88
N LEU A 520 12.24 -11.88 12.05
CA LEU A 520 11.89 -10.91 13.09
C LEU A 520 12.11 -11.47 14.50
N ASN A 521 11.59 -12.67 14.78
CA ASN A 521 11.77 -13.30 16.09
C ASN A 521 13.26 -13.53 16.41
N THR A 522 14.06 -13.98 15.44
CA THR A 522 15.50 -14.20 15.62
C THR A 522 16.23 -12.89 15.93
N ALA A 523 15.90 -11.80 15.24
CA ALA A 523 16.51 -10.50 15.49
C ALA A 523 16.24 -10.01 16.91
N ILE A 524 14.97 -10.12 17.35
CA ILE A 524 14.53 -9.59 18.64
C ILE A 524 15.04 -10.46 19.80
N GLU A 525 15.14 -11.77 19.61
CA GLU A 525 15.75 -12.67 20.61
C GLU A 525 17.24 -12.37 20.81
N ALA A 526 17.91 -11.87 19.77
CA ALA A 526 19.34 -11.55 19.81
C ALA A 526 19.69 -10.22 20.49
N ILE A 527 18.69 -9.47 20.98
CA ILE A 527 18.85 -8.29 21.83
C ILE A 527 18.95 -8.77 23.28
N ASP A 528 19.77 -8.17 24.13
CA ASP A 528 19.86 -8.57 25.55
C ASP A 528 18.92 -7.76 26.44
N ASP A 529 18.97 -6.42 26.35
CA ASP A 529 18.21 -5.52 27.22
C ASP A 529 16.68 -5.58 27.00
N PRO A 530 15.88 -6.10 27.95
CA PRO A 530 14.42 -6.14 27.85
C PRO A 530 13.75 -4.76 27.98
N ASN A 531 14.47 -3.75 28.46
CA ASN A 531 13.98 -2.37 28.60
C ASN A 531 14.29 -1.49 27.39
N SER A 532 14.83 -2.08 26.33
CA SER A 532 14.96 -1.42 25.03
C SER A 532 13.65 -1.48 24.24
N ILE A 533 13.51 -0.55 23.29
CA ILE A 533 12.41 -0.55 22.32
C ILE A 533 12.89 -1.24 21.05
N ILE A 534 12.10 -2.16 20.52
CA ILE A 534 12.27 -2.67 19.16
C ILE A 534 11.51 -1.78 18.19
N LEU A 535 12.06 -1.54 17.01
CA LEU A 535 11.38 -0.89 15.88
C LEU A 535 11.53 -1.79 14.66
N ILE A 536 10.47 -2.51 14.32
CA ILE A 536 10.40 -3.32 13.11
C ILE A 536 10.21 -2.39 11.93
N PHE A 537 11.11 -2.50 10.95
CA PHE A 537 11.21 -1.52 9.88
C PHE A 537 11.29 -2.19 8.49
N ASP A 538 10.50 -1.68 7.54
CA ASP A 538 10.56 -2.11 6.14
C ASP A 538 11.66 -1.33 5.40
N LEU A 539 12.44 -2.01 4.57
CA LEU A 539 13.51 -1.42 3.76
C LEU A 539 13.01 -0.42 2.72
N HIS A 540 11.74 -0.52 2.34
CA HIS A 540 11.12 0.39 1.39
C HIS A 540 10.55 1.64 2.05
N PHE A 541 10.71 1.81 3.36
CA PHE A 541 10.39 3.08 4.00
C PHE A 541 11.53 4.08 3.85
N ASN A 542 11.18 5.36 3.75
CA ASN A 542 12.16 6.38 4.12
C ASN A 542 12.37 6.41 5.64
N PHE A 543 13.48 7.00 6.12
CA PHE A 543 13.80 7.09 7.56
C PHE A 543 13.64 8.54 8.06
N PRO A 544 12.47 8.93 8.62
CA PRO A 544 12.23 10.30 9.11
C PRO A 544 13.12 10.69 10.29
N MET A 545 13.43 11.98 10.42
CA MET A 545 14.24 12.51 11.53
C MET A 545 13.61 12.39 12.91
N ASP A 546 12.33 12.05 12.99
CA ASP A 546 11.59 11.93 14.24
C ASP A 546 11.12 10.49 14.52
N ILE A 547 11.55 9.49 13.72
CA ILE A 547 11.04 8.12 13.87
C ILE A 547 11.42 7.48 15.21
N LEU A 548 12.66 7.63 15.64
CA LEU A 548 13.12 7.09 16.93
C LEU A 548 12.53 7.87 18.10
N ASP A 549 12.38 9.18 17.97
CA ASP A 549 11.72 10.04 18.94
C ASP A 549 10.23 9.64 19.10
N ASN A 550 9.53 9.38 17.99
CA ASN A 550 8.16 8.87 18.01
C ASN A 550 8.06 7.46 18.63
N ALA A 551 9.02 6.57 18.36
CA ALA A 551 9.06 5.26 19.02
C ALA A 551 9.20 5.41 20.54
N ARG A 552 10.15 6.23 21.02
CA ARG A 552 10.38 6.46 22.45
C ARG A 552 9.19 7.13 23.14
N LYS A 553 8.57 8.12 22.51
CA LYS A 553 7.46 8.87 23.11
C LYS A 553 6.14 8.11 23.11
N ARG A 554 5.99 7.05 22.30
CA ARG A 554 4.71 6.32 22.13
C ARG A 554 4.73 4.89 22.67
N CYS A 555 5.90 4.34 22.95
CA CYS A 555 6.03 3.03 23.58
C CYS A 555 6.26 3.21 25.07
N PHE A 556 5.37 2.64 25.88
CA PHE A 556 5.48 2.61 27.34
C PHE A 556 5.42 1.17 27.81
N LYS A 557 6.46 0.73 28.52
CA LYS A 557 6.60 -0.67 28.98
C LYS A 557 5.36 -1.10 29.75
N GLY A 558 4.76 -2.19 29.30
CA GLY A 558 3.55 -2.77 29.84
C GLY A 558 2.25 -2.04 29.56
N LYS A 559 2.28 -0.96 28.78
CA LYS A 559 1.10 -0.12 28.50
C LYS A 559 0.80 0.02 27.03
N THR A 560 1.77 0.39 26.19
CA THR A 560 1.51 0.81 24.80
C THR A 560 2.55 0.30 23.79
N ALA A 561 2.06 0.00 22.59
CA ALA A 561 2.85 -0.22 21.38
C ALA A 561 2.52 0.83 20.33
N TYR A 562 3.45 1.13 19.42
CA TYR A 562 3.30 2.13 18.36
C TYR A 562 3.22 1.46 16.99
N THR A 563 2.13 1.68 16.26
CA THR A 563 1.95 1.20 14.87
C THR A 563 1.51 2.37 13.97
N PRO A 564 2.43 3.13 13.36
CA PRO A 564 2.05 4.30 12.60
C PRO A 564 1.27 3.99 11.32
N ILE A 565 0.34 4.87 10.95
CA ILE A 565 -0.28 4.87 9.62
C ILE A 565 0.71 5.58 8.69
N ILE A 566 1.16 4.88 7.66
CA ILE A 566 2.11 5.39 6.68
C ILE A 566 1.40 5.82 5.41
N LEU A 567 2.07 6.65 4.60
CA LEU A 567 1.60 6.96 3.25
C LEU A 567 2.37 6.09 2.25
N ARG A 568 1.66 5.20 1.55
CA ARG A 568 2.22 4.37 0.49
C ARG A 568 2.17 5.11 -0.82
N LEU A 569 3.34 5.44 -1.35
CA LEU A 569 3.49 6.24 -2.54
C LEU A 569 3.00 5.49 -3.79
N ASN A 570 2.36 6.23 -4.69
CA ASN A 570 2.10 5.79 -6.04
C ASN A 570 3.43 5.70 -6.81
N CYS A 571 3.48 4.91 -7.88
CA CYS A 571 4.74 4.60 -8.57
C CYS A 571 5.49 5.83 -9.12
N TYR A 572 4.78 6.90 -9.50
CA TYR A 572 5.34 8.14 -10.03
C TYR A 572 5.73 9.13 -8.91
N ALA A 573 5.40 8.82 -7.66
CA ALA A 573 5.54 9.73 -6.55
C ALA A 573 6.87 9.55 -5.82
N THR A 574 7.34 10.62 -5.20
CA THR A 574 8.59 10.64 -4.44
C THR A 574 8.37 11.30 -3.08
N PRO A 575 9.25 11.09 -2.09
CA PRO A 575 9.15 11.78 -0.80
C PRO A 575 9.13 13.32 -0.90
N SER A 576 9.74 13.91 -1.94
CA SER A 576 9.71 15.36 -2.17
C SER A 576 8.41 15.86 -2.81
N HIS A 577 7.69 14.97 -3.52
CA HIS A 577 6.38 15.23 -4.11
C HIS A 577 5.43 14.07 -3.76
N PRO A 578 5.01 13.98 -2.49
CA PRO A 578 4.30 12.80 -2.00
C PRO A 578 2.88 12.73 -2.58
N ASN A 579 2.58 11.60 -3.23
CA ASN A 579 1.27 11.24 -3.74
C ASN A 579 1.09 9.72 -3.56
N GLY A 580 -0.01 9.30 -2.96
CA GLY A 580 -0.21 7.92 -2.56
C GLY A 580 -1.42 7.72 -1.67
N PHE A 581 -1.62 6.52 -1.16
CA PHE A 581 -2.73 6.18 -0.28
C PHE A 581 -2.26 5.86 1.14
N ARG A 582 -3.17 6.03 2.10
CA ARG A 582 -2.90 5.73 3.52
C ARG A 582 -3.00 4.23 3.73
N GLU A 583 -1.95 3.63 4.26
CA GLU A 583 -1.93 2.20 4.58
C GLU A 583 -2.56 1.97 5.96
N ILE A 584 -3.89 1.95 5.98
CA ILE A 584 -4.66 1.79 7.22
C ILE A 584 -4.76 0.32 7.66
N PHE A 585 -4.59 -0.63 6.74
CA PHE A 585 -4.72 -2.07 6.99
C PHE A 585 -3.40 -2.76 7.33
N GLY A 586 -2.26 -2.14 7.01
CA GLY A 586 -0.95 -2.68 7.34
C GLY A 586 -0.46 -2.29 8.73
N TYR A 587 0.17 -3.26 9.41
CA TYR A 587 0.85 -3.10 10.70
C TYR A 587 2.33 -3.52 10.62
N GLY A 588 2.88 -3.54 9.40
CA GLY A 588 4.26 -3.96 9.13
C GLY A 588 5.35 -3.10 9.77
N ILE A 589 5.01 -1.90 10.26
CA ILE A 589 5.85 -1.10 11.15
C ILE A 589 5.28 -1.12 12.57
N LEU A 590 6.11 -1.56 13.51
CA LEU A 590 5.74 -1.73 14.91
C LEU A 590 6.92 -1.32 15.78
N ALA A 591 6.66 -0.50 16.79
CA ALA A 591 7.57 -0.31 17.91
C ALA A 591 6.91 -0.70 19.23
N MET A 592 7.66 -1.36 20.09
CA MET A 592 7.25 -1.70 21.46
C MET A 592 8.46 -2.07 22.30
N TYR A 593 8.32 -2.16 23.61
CA TYR A 593 9.39 -2.68 24.44
C TYR A 593 9.66 -4.15 24.11
N LYS A 594 10.94 -4.55 24.11
CA LYS A 594 11.33 -5.97 23.96
C LYS A 594 10.63 -6.84 25.01
N TYR A 595 10.55 -6.36 26.25
CA TYR A 595 9.80 -7.02 27.32
C TYR A 595 8.36 -7.36 26.91
N ASP A 596 7.65 -6.39 26.32
CA ASP A 596 6.26 -6.58 25.91
C ASP A 596 6.15 -7.48 24.69
N PHE A 597 7.11 -7.42 23.76
CA PHE A 597 7.15 -8.33 22.60
C PHE A 597 7.28 -9.80 23.04
N LYS A 598 8.14 -10.08 24.03
CA LYS A 598 8.24 -11.41 24.63
C LYS A 598 6.96 -11.80 25.35
N ARG A 599 6.35 -10.87 26.08
CA ARG A 599 5.09 -11.09 26.79
C ARG A 599 3.94 -11.46 25.86
N THR A 600 3.90 -10.92 24.65
CA THR A 600 2.90 -11.24 23.62
C THR A 600 3.19 -12.53 22.85
N GLY A 601 4.29 -13.23 23.15
CA GLY A 601 4.71 -14.45 22.44
C GLY A 601 5.42 -14.23 21.10
N GLY A 602 5.72 -12.98 20.74
CA GLY A 602 6.30 -12.61 19.45
C GLY A 602 5.41 -12.92 18.23
N TYR A 603 6.00 -12.99 17.05
CA TYR A 603 5.26 -13.37 15.84
C TYR A 603 4.99 -14.87 15.79
N ASP A 604 3.79 -15.26 15.37
CA ASP A 604 3.44 -16.65 15.13
C ASP A 604 4.12 -17.22 13.87
N SER A 605 5.31 -17.78 14.10
CA SER A 605 6.12 -18.41 13.05
C SER A 605 5.66 -19.82 12.65
N VAL A 606 4.63 -20.37 13.29
CA VAL A 606 4.05 -21.68 12.94
C VAL A 606 2.97 -21.47 11.88
N ASN A 607 1.99 -20.61 12.16
CA ASN A 607 0.87 -20.37 11.26
C ASN A 607 1.23 -19.42 10.10
N TYR A 608 2.16 -18.47 10.33
CA TYR A 608 2.61 -17.50 9.31
C TYR A 608 4.07 -17.75 8.90
N ARG A 609 4.41 -19.03 8.68
CA ARG A 609 5.77 -19.43 8.31
C ARG A 609 6.13 -19.06 6.88
N GLU A 610 5.34 -19.52 5.90
CA GLU A 610 5.57 -19.23 4.48
C GLU A 610 4.49 -18.33 3.87
N GLN A 611 3.48 -17.96 4.66
CA GLN A 611 2.41 -17.07 4.23
C GLN A 611 2.87 -15.61 4.26
N TRP A 612 2.53 -14.86 3.20
CA TRP A 612 2.72 -13.41 3.18
C TRP A 612 1.43 -12.70 3.62
N GLY A 613 1.50 -11.97 4.73
CA GLY A 613 0.41 -11.15 5.24
C GLY A 613 -0.44 -11.83 6.31
N GLY A 614 -0.98 -11.01 7.22
CA GLY A 614 -1.79 -11.44 8.36
C GLY A 614 -0.99 -11.65 9.64
N GLU A 615 0.34 -11.81 9.57
CA GLU A 615 1.20 -11.94 10.75
C GLU A 615 1.26 -10.65 11.58
N ASP A 616 1.17 -9.51 10.90
CA ASP A 616 1.16 -8.18 11.51
C ASP A 616 -0.17 -7.88 12.19
N VAL A 617 -1.29 -8.28 11.57
CA VAL A 617 -2.62 -8.27 12.19
C VAL A 617 -2.67 -9.19 13.41
N GLN A 618 -2.13 -10.41 13.30
CA GLN A 618 -2.07 -11.34 14.42
C GLN A 618 -1.23 -10.79 15.58
N MET A 619 -0.12 -10.12 15.30
CA MET A 619 0.68 -9.45 16.33
C MET A 619 -0.12 -8.36 17.05
N VAL A 620 -0.91 -7.56 16.33
CA VAL A 620 -1.81 -6.56 16.94
C VAL A 620 -2.89 -7.20 17.80
N ASN A 621 -3.48 -8.32 17.36
CA ASN A 621 -4.42 -9.08 18.20
C ASN A 621 -3.75 -9.55 19.49
N SER A 622 -2.49 -10.01 19.41
CA SER A 622 -1.74 -10.44 20.59
C SER A 622 -1.46 -9.27 21.55
N ILE A 623 -1.12 -8.08 21.02
CA ILE A 623 -0.94 -6.85 21.82
C ILE A 623 -2.21 -6.57 22.65
N PHE A 624 -3.38 -6.55 22.03
CA PHE A 624 -4.64 -6.32 22.75
C PHE A 624 -4.98 -7.43 23.74
N THR A 625 -4.75 -8.70 23.37
CA THR A 625 -4.98 -9.87 24.24
C THR A 625 -4.13 -9.80 25.53
N HIS A 626 -2.98 -9.12 25.48
CA HIS A 626 -2.09 -8.94 26.63
C HIS A 626 -2.24 -7.56 27.30
N ASN A 627 -3.42 -6.95 27.17
CA ASN A 627 -3.81 -5.68 27.79
C ASN A 627 -2.87 -4.50 27.46
N LEU A 628 -2.29 -4.52 26.26
CA LEU A 628 -1.53 -3.40 25.72
C LEU A 628 -2.40 -2.58 24.78
N ASP A 629 -2.27 -1.27 24.85
CA ASP A 629 -2.89 -0.33 23.94
C ASP A 629 -1.99 -0.08 22.72
N VAL A 630 -2.59 0.40 21.63
CA VAL A 630 -1.90 0.74 20.40
C VAL A 630 -2.00 2.24 20.15
N GLU A 631 -0.86 2.87 19.89
CA GLU A 631 -0.74 4.22 19.36
C GLU A 631 -0.78 4.14 17.83
N ARG A 632 -1.98 4.33 17.26
CA ARG A 632 -2.24 4.25 15.81
C ARG A 632 -2.37 5.65 15.23
N VAL A 633 -1.24 6.33 15.02
CA VAL A 633 -1.22 7.72 14.51
C VAL A 633 -0.66 7.81 13.09
N CYS A 634 -1.22 8.67 12.26
CA CYS A 634 -0.62 8.99 10.96
C CYS A 634 0.71 9.68 11.13
N HIS A 635 1.81 9.03 10.71
CA HIS A 635 3.14 9.61 10.83
C HIS A 635 3.45 10.45 9.58
N PRO A 636 3.54 11.79 9.68
CA PRO A 636 3.85 12.64 8.55
C PRO A 636 5.25 12.29 8.07
N THR A 637 5.48 12.36 6.77
CA THR A 637 6.81 12.13 6.17
C THR A 637 7.32 10.69 6.26
N LEU A 638 6.56 9.76 6.84
CA LEU A 638 6.84 8.32 6.77
C LEU A 638 6.13 7.72 5.56
N TYR A 639 6.94 7.45 4.54
CA TYR A 639 6.53 7.02 3.21
C TYR A 639 7.02 5.62 2.93
N HIS A 640 6.13 4.78 2.42
CA HIS A 640 6.52 3.54 1.76
C HIS A 640 6.70 3.82 0.28
N HIS A 641 7.91 3.65 -0.22
CA HIS A 641 8.19 3.79 -1.63
C HIS A 641 7.42 2.76 -2.43
N TYR A 642 6.94 3.15 -3.61
CA TYR A 642 6.42 2.16 -4.53
C TYR A 642 7.56 1.22 -4.94
N HIS A 643 7.27 -0.07 -4.88
CA HIS A 643 8.11 -1.10 -5.45
C HIS A 643 7.19 -2.19 -5.99
N ARG A 644 7.68 -2.91 -7.01
CA ARG A 644 6.99 -4.10 -7.50
C ARG A 644 6.90 -5.16 -6.43
N SER A 645 5.84 -5.93 -6.45
CA SER A 645 5.66 -7.07 -5.57
C SER A 645 6.84 -8.05 -5.71
N LEU A 646 7.35 -8.47 -4.57
CA LEU A 646 8.61 -9.19 -4.46
C LEU A 646 8.42 -10.67 -4.79
N PRO A 647 9.45 -11.38 -5.30
CA PRO A 647 9.32 -12.75 -5.78
C PRO A 647 8.77 -13.75 -4.76
N TRP A 648 9.00 -13.55 -3.47
CA TRP A 648 8.51 -14.43 -2.41
C TRP A 648 7.07 -14.12 -1.96
N LYS A 649 6.44 -13.03 -2.44
CA LYS A 649 5.00 -12.80 -2.27
C LYS A 649 4.14 -13.58 -3.28
N LEU A 650 4.79 -14.30 -4.21
CA LEU A 650 4.18 -14.92 -5.39
C LEU A 650 3.76 -16.39 -5.19
N VAL A 651 3.97 -16.95 -4.00
CA VAL A 651 3.71 -18.36 -3.68
C VAL A 651 2.28 -18.55 -3.19
#